data_AF-A0A024GET5-F1
#
_entry.id   AF-A0A024GET5-F1
#
_cell.length_a   1.000
_cell.length_b   1.000
_cell.length_c   1.000
_cell.angle_alpha   90.00
_cell.angle_beta   90.00
_cell.angle_gamma   90.00
#
_symmetry.space_group_name_H-M   'P 1'
#
loop_
_entity.id
_entity.type
_entity.pdbx_description
1 polymer ?
#
loop_
_entity_poly.entity_id
_entity_poly.type
_entity_poly.pdbx_seq_one_letter_code
_entity_poly.pdbx_strand_id
1 'polypeptide(L)'
;MTPDKSDIEGDDLTLLHEVHENSRNSFNVSNSDKIGRSKCYNRANSACFWIIMLSATFIVFRNPSLRNNNPLLLYEPVEAPHYQYITYDALRTESKLNGYAVKYTKRGFVIDGKASILLGGSIHYARSTPESWDRILAKAKEDGLNMVQLCTSSVYCVVWFYLMLSSDVFWNFHEPKRGSFYFAERGNLTHFLERIAAHGLFIHLRFGPYVCAEWDRGGLPLWLDRIPRMKVRSNNELWKQEMDRILSIMVNLVRPYFASNGGPIIMAQIENEYTGHDTDYVAWISQLARRLAIGIPWTMCNGAAAVNTIPSCNDNDCFQFAENQSKSHPSQPLIWTENEAWYEKWATNSFAQDEQNDQRSPENVAYVVARWFAAGGAMHNYYMYHGGNNFGRTASAGVTTMYADGAILHHDGLDNEPKRSHLRKLHQTLIRCNKALLSTKRQIGHAIPLGPRGTNEYTQRAFVYGNISFLENTQENDRACLRYQQMEYCLPPRSIVILDYNTVLYNTSNVPETLRSKSTRRYSPLVRFRKSDWKIWSEWDVNPQNVRDRIVNDTPLEQLLVTQDTTDYLMYQKKVRWDTVGSKKNGTKSSFIKFTACDANSFLIFLDGRFIVEQHLAYPGNDCSNVFRFDLGPLINYGTNSTLSILSVSLGIHSLGENHRKGIVSDVQIDGKGPVFGAHEQWVMLSGLIGEQLKIHESVWSSSVPWRKVNKHFDRKRTLKWYMTTFILKQLNLDNETSVLMDCEGMNRGRIYLNGHDLGRYWLIRDADGAYVQRYYSIPVAWLHVANKPNYLVIFEELTNDAIESVRIVTSTMRQNNAKTFDFDDATSVI
;
A
#
# COMPACT_ATOMS: atom_id res chain seq x y z
N MET A 1 17.74 51.94 -22.45
CA MET A 1 18.58 52.52 -23.53
C MET A 1 17.91 52.15 -24.85
N THR A 2 17.77 53.12 -25.75
CA THR A 2 17.17 53.06 -27.10
C THR A 2 18.28 52.85 -28.17
N PRO A 3 18.01 52.75 -29.50
CA PRO A 3 16.76 52.89 -30.30
C PRO A 3 16.33 51.50 -30.89
N ASP A 4 15.69 51.28 -32.06
CA ASP A 4 15.38 52.10 -33.26
C ASP A 4 14.22 51.51 -34.11
N LYS A 5 13.60 52.35 -34.96
CA LYS A 5 12.64 52.09 -36.09
C LYS A 5 11.26 51.47 -35.75
N SER A 6 10.09 52.06 -36.01
CA SER A 6 9.51 52.82 -37.17
C SER A 6 8.85 51.89 -38.22
N ASP A 7 7.71 52.21 -38.88
CA ASP A 7 6.98 53.48 -39.13
C ASP A 7 5.43 53.29 -39.24
N ILE A 8 4.67 54.42 -39.29
CA ILE A 8 3.24 54.60 -39.67
C ILE A 8 2.21 54.07 -38.65
N GLU A 9 1.49 54.88 -37.84
CA GLU A 9 0.60 56.05 -38.09
C GLU A 9 -0.78 55.70 -38.71
N GLY A 10 -1.93 56.12 -38.14
CA GLY A 10 -2.14 56.83 -36.87
C GLY A 10 -3.62 56.98 -36.49
N ASP A 11 -3.86 57.16 -35.19
CA ASP A 11 -4.53 58.28 -34.50
C ASP A 11 -5.89 58.84 -35.05
N ASP A 12 -6.84 59.31 -34.22
CA ASP A 12 -6.77 59.63 -32.78
C ASP A 12 -8.12 59.55 -32.00
N LEU A 13 -8.02 59.87 -30.71
CA LEU A 13 -8.99 60.36 -29.72
C LEU A 13 -10.02 61.39 -30.28
N THR A 14 -11.10 61.84 -29.60
CA THR A 14 -11.36 62.02 -28.14
C THR A 14 -12.88 62.12 -27.85
N LEU A 15 -13.28 62.28 -26.58
CA LEU A 15 -14.63 62.67 -26.14
C LEU A 15 -14.97 64.15 -26.47
N LEU A 16 -16.27 64.52 -26.48
CA LEU A 16 -16.83 65.66 -25.70
C LEU A 16 -18.37 65.89 -25.85
N HIS A 17 -19.05 66.02 -24.69
CA HIS A 17 -20.33 66.70 -24.34
C HIS A 17 -21.67 66.57 -25.14
N GLU A 18 -22.76 66.98 -24.47
CA GLU A 18 -24.18 66.90 -24.86
C GLU A 18 -24.73 68.16 -25.57
N VAL A 19 -25.99 68.13 -26.07
CA VAL A 19 -27.11 69.05 -25.66
C VAL A 19 -28.39 68.92 -26.54
N HIS A 20 -29.53 68.65 -25.88
CA HIS A 20 -30.96 69.00 -26.14
C HIS A 20 -31.73 68.83 -27.50
N GLU A 21 -32.82 68.03 -27.40
CA GLU A 21 -34.26 68.35 -27.70
C GLU A 21 -34.98 68.32 -29.09
N ASN A 22 -36.14 67.61 -29.08
CA ASN A 22 -37.50 67.95 -29.61
C ASN A 22 -37.73 68.30 -31.12
N SER A 23 -38.77 67.81 -31.85
CA SER A 23 -40.11 67.31 -31.46
C SER A 23 -40.99 66.77 -32.63
N ARG A 24 -42.09 66.02 -32.32
CA ARG A 24 -43.46 65.99 -32.98
C ARG A 24 -43.61 65.55 -34.48
N ASN A 25 -44.73 65.02 -35.01
CA ASN A 25 -46.04 64.51 -34.49
C ASN A 25 -46.86 63.67 -35.54
N SER A 26 -48.05 63.15 -35.14
CA SER A 26 -49.23 62.66 -35.95
C SER A 26 -49.17 61.26 -36.62
N PHE A 27 -50.03 60.25 -36.32
CA PHE A 27 -51.50 59.98 -36.53
C PHE A 27 -51.76 59.05 -37.77
N ASN A 28 -52.81 58.23 -38.00
CA ASN A 28 -54.09 57.79 -37.35
C ASN A 28 -54.65 56.53 -38.16
N VAL A 29 -55.71 55.74 -37.87
CA VAL A 29 -56.62 55.41 -36.72
C VAL A 29 -57.59 54.22 -37.08
N SER A 30 -58.20 53.50 -36.11
CA SER A 30 -59.42 52.63 -36.21
C SER A 30 -59.30 51.22 -36.89
N ASN A 31 -60.18 50.20 -36.73
CA ASN A 31 -61.39 50.02 -35.87
C ASN A 31 -61.84 48.53 -35.60
N SER A 32 -62.38 48.28 -34.39
CA SER A 32 -63.57 47.46 -33.97
C SER A 32 -63.98 46.02 -34.44
N ASP A 33 -64.25 45.15 -33.42
CA ASP A 33 -65.45 44.27 -33.17
C ASP A 33 -65.71 42.82 -33.71
N LYS A 34 -65.78 41.85 -32.74
CA LYS A 34 -66.86 40.85 -32.43
C LYS A 34 -67.03 39.43 -33.05
N ILE A 35 -67.40 38.49 -32.14
CA ILE A 35 -68.07 37.15 -32.28
C ILE A 35 -67.20 35.96 -32.82
N GLY A 36 -67.20 34.73 -32.26
CA GLY A 36 -67.71 34.22 -30.96
C GLY A 36 -67.90 32.67 -30.87
N ARG A 37 -67.77 32.07 -29.65
CA ARG A 37 -68.03 30.63 -29.26
C ARG A 37 -67.04 29.56 -29.81
N SER A 38 -66.75 28.41 -29.15
CA SER A 38 -67.03 27.90 -27.78
C SER A 38 -66.22 26.64 -27.40
N LYS A 39 -65.96 26.41 -26.08
CA LYS A 39 -65.75 25.10 -25.37
C LYS A 39 -64.52 24.23 -25.81
N CYS A 40 -63.88 23.40 -24.96
CA CYS A 40 -63.99 23.10 -23.52
C CYS A 40 -62.73 22.38 -22.97
N TYR A 41 -62.29 22.70 -21.74
CA TYR A 41 -61.32 21.94 -20.90
C TYR A 41 -59.88 21.76 -21.47
N ASN A 42 -58.83 21.49 -20.66
CA ASN A 42 -58.81 20.90 -19.31
C ASN A 42 -57.83 21.55 -18.32
N ARG A 43 -57.98 21.26 -17.02
CA ARG A 43 -57.17 21.78 -15.91
C ARG A 43 -55.86 20.99 -15.75
N ALA A 44 -54.72 21.67 -15.54
CA ALA A 44 -53.45 21.01 -15.15
C ALA A 44 -52.50 21.87 -14.29
N ASN A 45 -52.30 23.17 -14.60
CA ASN A 45 -51.12 23.93 -14.15
C ASN A 45 -51.30 24.90 -12.96
N SER A 46 -52.35 24.78 -12.14
CA SER A 46 -52.57 25.68 -10.98
C SER A 46 -52.34 25.03 -9.61
N ALA A 47 -52.11 23.72 -9.54
CA ALA A 47 -51.84 23.00 -8.28
C ALA A 47 -50.35 23.04 -7.89
N CYS A 48 -49.44 22.90 -8.87
CA CYS A 48 -48.00 22.78 -8.61
C CYS A 48 -47.37 24.06 -8.01
N PHE A 49 -47.90 25.24 -8.35
CA PHE A 49 -47.34 26.51 -7.88
C PHE A 49 -47.60 26.81 -6.39
N TRP A 50 -48.65 26.23 -5.80
CA TRP A 50 -48.96 26.43 -4.36
C TRP A 50 -48.22 25.47 -3.43
N ILE A 51 -47.85 24.28 -3.92
CA ILE A 51 -47.08 23.29 -3.14
C ILE A 51 -45.62 23.75 -2.95
N ILE A 52 -45.05 24.43 -3.95
CA ILE A 52 -43.66 24.93 -3.91
C ILE A 52 -43.50 26.14 -2.96
N MET A 53 -44.54 26.97 -2.79
CA MET A 53 -44.48 28.16 -1.92
C MET A 53 -44.79 27.86 -0.45
N LEU A 54 -45.52 26.78 -0.13
CA LEU A 54 -45.82 26.40 1.26
C LEU A 54 -44.72 25.57 1.94
N SER A 55 -43.74 25.06 1.19
CA SER A 55 -42.55 24.39 1.72
C SER A 55 -41.36 25.33 1.99
N ALA A 56 -41.51 26.63 1.72
CA ALA A 56 -40.44 27.63 1.83
C ALA A 56 -40.32 28.33 3.20
N THR A 57 -41.25 28.10 4.15
CA THR A 57 -41.44 29.01 5.30
C THR A 57 -41.45 28.33 6.68
N PHE A 58 -40.53 27.38 6.93
CA PHE A 58 -40.25 26.93 8.30
C PHE A 58 -38.78 26.54 8.61
N ILE A 59 -37.81 27.19 7.95
CA ILE A 59 -36.40 27.15 8.38
C ILE A 59 -36.08 28.44 9.14
N VAL A 60 -36.50 28.47 10.41
CA VAL A 60 -36.01 29.48 11.36
C VAL A 60 -34.58 29.09 11.76
N PHE A 61 -33.63 30.00 11.54
CA PHE A 61 -32.25 29.87 12.04
C PHE A 61 -32.22 29.92 13.58
N ARG A 62 -32.53 28.79 14.23
CA ARG A 62 -31.96 28.51 15.55
C ARG A 62 -30.51 28.06 15.35
N ASN A 63 -29.60 29.05 15.31
CA ASN A 63 -28.23 28.79 15.72
C ASN A 63 -28.27 28.09 17.09
N PRO A 64 -27.64 26.91 17.26
CA PRO A 64 -27.48 26.36 18.59
C PRO A 64 -26.67 27.36 19.41
N SER A 65 -27.22 27.81 20.53
CA SER A 65 -26.51 28.69 21.45
C SER A 65 -25.18 28.06 21.84
N LEU A 66 -24.09 28.83 21.78
CA LEU A 66 -22.74 28.40 22.15
C LEU A 66 -22.72 27.87 23.59
N ARG A 67 -22.88 26.56 23.75
CA ARG A 67 -22.52 25.85 24.98
C ARG A 67 -21.01 25.69 24.98
N ASN A 68 -20.34 26.25 25.98
CA ASN A 68 -18.86 26.25 26.08
C ASN A 68 -18.24 24.87 26.37
N ASN A 69 -18.97 23.76 26.17
CA ASN A 69 -18.47 22.39 26.33
C ASN A 69 -18.41 21.70 24.95
N ASN A 70 -17.21 21.20 24.61
CA ASN A 70 -16.84 20.69 23.30
C ASN A 70 -17.47 19.31 22.98
N PRO A 71 -18.38 19.19 21.99
CA PRO A 71 -19.12 17.95 21.72
C PRO A 71 -18.37 16.96 20.81
N LEU A 72 -17.12 17.23 20.42
CA LEU A 72 -16.35 16.39 19.48
C LEU A 72 -15.05 15.82 20.09
N LEU A 73 -14.91 15.88 21.42
CA LEU A 73 -14.05 14.97 22.15
C LEU A 73 -14.94 13.84 22.70
N LEU A 74 -14.74 12.59 22.24
CA LEU A 74 -15.46 11.40 22.74
C LEU A 74 -14.98 10.94 24.13
N TYR A 75 -14.46 11.89 24.91
CA TYR A 75 -14.10 11.75 26.32
C TYR A 75 -15.31 12.13 27.18
N GLU A 76 -16.15 11.13 27.46
CA GLU A 76 -17.07 11.19 28.59
C GLU A 76 -16.56 10.23 29.67
N PRO A 77 -16.57 10.63 30.96
CA PRO A 77 -16.29 9.71 32.05
C PRO A 77 -17.45 8.71 32.17
N VAL A 78 -17.33 7.56 31.51
CA VAL A 78 -18.28 6.45 31.64
C VAL A 78 -18.21 5.94 33.09
N GLU A 79 -19.32 6.06 33.83
CA GLU A 79 -19.43 5.49 35.16
C GLU A 79 -19.46 3.96 35.07
N ALA A 80 -18.50 3.30 35.73
CA ALA A 80 -18.39 1.84 35.87
C ALA A 80 -18.64 1.00 34.58
N PRO A 81 -17.83 1.15 33.51
CA PRO A 81 -17.99 0.37 32.28
C PRO A 81 -17.81 -1.13 32.53
N HIS A 82 -18.55 -1.96 31.79
CA HIS A 82 -18.47 -3.41 31.94
C HIS A 82 -17.20 -3.97 31.27
N TYR A 83 -16.20 -4.34 32.06
CA TYR A 83 -14.93 -4.88 31.57
C TYR A 83 -15.07 -6.30 31.00
N GLN A 84 -15.11 -6.41 29.68
CA GLN A 84 -15.19 -7.67 28.93
C GLN A 84 -14.34 -7.51 27.66
N TYR A 85 -13.48 -8.49 27.37
CA TYR A 85 -12.86 -8.56 26.05
C TYR A 85 -13.95 -8.91 25.04
N ILE A 86 -14.16 -8.06 24.03
CA ILE A 86 -15.24 -8.23 23.06
C ILE A 86 -14.76 -8.22 21.62
N THR A 87 -15.62 -8.79 20.79
CA THR A 87 -15.52 -8.97 19.34
C THR A 87 -16.86 -8.54 18.72
N TYR A 88 -16.91 -8.26 17.41
CA TYR A 88 -18.10 -7.67 16.77
C TYR A 88 -19.32 -8.62 16.75
N ASP A 89 -19.09 -9.93 16.63
CA ASP A 89 -20.11 -10.97 16.81
C ASP A 89 -20.78 -10.89 18.19
N ALA A 90 -20.04 -10.58 19.25
CA ALA A 90 -20.53 -10.47 20.63
C ALA A 90 -21.34 -9.19 20.96
N LEU A 91 -21.59 -8.31 19.99
CA LEU A 91 -22.52 -7.18 20.13
C LEU A 91 -23.98 -7.60 19.94
N ARG A 92 -24.89 -6.93 20.65
CA ARG A 92 -26.34 -7.20 20.62
C ARG A 92 -26.92 -6.94 19.22
N THR A 93 -27.95 -7.68 18.85
CA THR A 93 -28.67 -7.50 17.58
C THR A 93 -29.24 -6.09 17.45
N GLU A 94 -29.78 -5.52 18.53
CA GLU A 94 -30.26 -4.13 18.59
C GLU A 94 -29.15 -3.13 18.25
N SER A 95 -27.94 -3.32 18.80
CA SER A 95 -26.77 -2.48 18.56
C SER A 95 -26.31 -2.53 17.10
N LYS A 96 -26.45 -3.70 16.45
CA LYS A 96 -26.14 -3.90 15.02
C LYS A 96 -27.22 -3.36 14.07
N LEU A 97 -28.44 -3.12 14.57
CA LEU A 97 -29.57 -2.58 13.79
C LEU A 97 -29.70 -1.05 13.94
N ASN A 98 -29.46 -0.53 15.14
CA ASN A 98 -29.70 0.88 15.49
C ASN A 98 -28.42 1.72 15.63
N GLY A 99 -27.25 1.08 15.52
CA GLY A 99 -25.96 1.70 15.83
C GLY A 99 -25.55 1.60 17.30
N TYR A 100 -24.25 1.74 17.55
CA TYR A 100 -23.65 1.74 18.88
C TYR A 100 -22.55 2.79 19.01
N ALA A 101 -22.41 3.33 20.22
CA ALA A 101 -21.37 4.32 20.51
C ALA A 101 -20.01 3.65 20.72
N VAL A 102 -18.97 4.28 20.17
CA VAL A 102 -17.56 4.03 20.51
C VAL A 102 -17.01 5.29 21.20
N LYS A 103 -16.61 5.14 22.46
CA LYS A 103 -16.03 6.19 23.30
C LYS A 103 -14.64 5.76 23.77
N TYR A 104 -13.86 6.69 24.35
CA TYR A 104 -12.57 6.35 24.93
C TYR A 104 -12.34 7.01 26.28
N THR A 105 -11.46 6.40 27.06
CA THR A 105 -10.95 6.89 28.34
C THR A 105 -9.42 6.81 28.33
N LYS A 106 -8.77 7.38 29.35
CA LYS A 106 -7.34 7.20 29.60
C LYS A 106 -6.89 5.74 29.85
N ARG A 107 -7.81 4.78 29.99
CA ARG A 107 -7.47 3.34 30.06
C ARG A 107 -7.72 2.58 28.76
N GLY A 108 -8.67 3.01 27.94
CA GLY A 108 -8.96 2.39 26.66
C GLY A 108 -10.35 2.69 26.13
N PHE A 109 -10.76 1.89 25.15
CA PHE A 109 -12.01 2.06 24.41
C PHE A 109 -13.21 1.45 25.15
N VAL A 110 -14.36 2.08 24.97
CA VAL A 110 -15.66 1.62 25.46
C VAL A 110 -16.61 1.52 24.26
N ILE A 111 -17.05 0.32 23.96
CA ILE A 111 -17.81 -0.06 22.76
C ILE A 111 -19.11 -0.73 23.21
N ASP A 112 -20.27 -0.18 22.84
CA ASP A 112 -21.59 -0.62 23.38
C ASP A 112 -21.60 -0.75 24.91
N GLY A 113 -20.99 0.24 25.60
CA GLY A 113 -20.86 0.27 27.07
C GLY A 113 -19.82 -0.68 27.69
N LYS A 114 -19.17 -1.52 26.89
CA LYS A 114 -18.19 -2.52 27.35
C LYS A 114 -16.75 -2.04 27.14
N ALA A 115 -15.89 -2.20 28.15
CA ALA A 115 -14.49 -1.82 28.09
C ALA A 115 -13.60 -3.03 27.70
N SER A 116 -12.88 -2.88 26.58
CA SER A 116 -12.01 -3.92 25.99
C SER A 116 -10.69 -3.33 25.52
N ILE A 117 -9.61 -4.11 25.65
CA ILE A 117 -8.39 -3.89 24.87
C ILE A 117 -8.67 -4.24 23.41
N LEU A 118 -7.91 -3.63 22.49
CA LEU A 118 -7.95 -3.94 21.07
C LEU A 118 -6.64 -4.59 20.65
N LEU A 119 -6.73 -5.83 20.15
CA LEU A 119 -5.66 -6.61 19.55
C LEU A 119 -5.91 -6.66 18.04
N GLY A 120 -5.11 -5.91 17.29
CA GLY A 120 -5.25 -5.70 15.86
C GLY A 120 -4.23 -6.47 15.02
N GLY A 121 -4.61 -6.78 13.78
CA GLY A 121 -3.66 -7.18 12.73
C GLY A 121 -3.91 -6.42 11.44
N SER A 122 -2.86 -5.87 10.83
CA SER A 122 -2.94 -5.30 9.49
C SER A 122 -3.09 -6.42 8.46
N ILE A 123 -4.12 -6.33 7.63
CA ILE A 123 -4.38 -7.22 6.49
C ILE A 123 -4.77 -6.36 5.28
N HIS A 124 -3.92 -6.31 4.26
CA HIS A 124 -4.22 -5.55 3.03
C HIS A 124 -4.91 -6.47 2.01
N TYR A 125 -6.23 -6.35 1.92
CA TYR A 125 -7.12 -7.11 1.04
C TYR A 125 -6.67 -7.12 -0.43
N ALA A 126 -6.18 -5.99 -0.96
CA ALA A 126 -5.66 -5.91 -2.34
C ALA A 126 -4.27 -6.55 -2.53
N ARG A 127 -3.59 -6.96 -1.45
CA ARG A 127 -2.40 -7.83 -1.50
C ARG A 127 -2.75 -9.32 -1.40
N SER A 128 -4.03 -9.67 -1.31
CA SER A 128 -4.57 -11.03 -1.30
C SER A 128 -5.73 -11.15 -2.30
N THR A 129 -6.47 -12.26 -2.35
CA THR A 129 -7.66 -12.41 -3.22
C THR A 129 -8.92 -12.76 -2.42
N PRO A 130 -10.14 -12.47 -2.91
CA PRO A 130 -11.39 -12.67 -2.18
C PRO A 130 -11.55 -14.07 -1.56
N GLU A 131 -11.11 -15.10 -2.27
CA GLU A 131 -11.20 -16.51 -1.89
C GLU A 131 -10.22 -16.89 -0.78
N SER A 132 -9.17 -16.08 -0.57
CA SER A 132 -8.18 -16.25 0.49
C SER A 132 -8.53 -15.46 1.77
N TRP A 133 -9.33 -14.40 1.67
CA TRP A 133 -9.65 -13.51 2.79
C TRP A 133 -10.26 -14.27 3.98
N ASP A 134 -11.19 -15.19 3.75
CA ASP A 134 -11.82 -15.97 4.82
C ASP A 134 -10.83 -16.83 5.61
N ARG A 135 -9.84 -17.43 4.95
CA ARG A 135 -8.78 -18.24 5.59
C ARG A 135 -7.83 -17.37 6.41
N ILE A 136 -7.57 -16.14 5.97
CA ILE A 136 -6.71 -15.18 6.68
C ILE A 136 -7.45 -14.60 7.91
N LEU A 137 -8.73 -14.26 7.75
CA LEU A 137 -9.58 -13.69 8.80
C LEU A 137 -9.95 -14.72 9.88
N ALA A 138 -10.19 -15.98 9.49
CA ALA A 138 -10.37 -17.08 10.45
C ALA A 138 -9.13 -17.25 11.33
N LYS A 139 -7.92 -17.26 10.75
CA LYS A 139 -6.66 -17.33 11.52
C LYS A 139 -6.49 -16.13 12.46
N ALA A 140 -6.81 -14.91 12.01
CA ALA A 140 -6.78 -13.73 12.87
C ALA A 140 -7.70 -13.85 14.10
N LYS A 141 -8.93 -14.36 13.89
CA LYS A 141 -9.91 -14.64 14.96
C LYS A 141 -9.46 -15.77 15.89
N GLU A 142 -8.94 -16.87 15.33
CA GLU A 142 -8.35 -17.99 16.07
C GLU A 142 -7.21 -17.55 16.98
N ASP A 143 -6.38 -16.61 16.51
CA ASP A 143 -5.19 -16.12 17.18
C ASP A 143 -5.49 -15.16 18.34
N GLY A 144 -6.76 -14.81 18.57
CA GLY A 144 -7.18 -13.90 19.64
C GLY A 144 -7.04 -12.42 19.27
N LEU A 145 -7.15 -12.08 17.98
CA LEU A 145 -7.40 -10.70 17.56
C LEU A 145 -8.91 -10.41 17.60
N ASN A 146 -9.27 -9.18 17.97
CA ASN A 146 -10.65 -8.69 17.89
C ASN A 146 -10.82 -7.57 16.86
N MET A 147 -9.75 -7.16 16.18
CA MET A 147 -9.76 -6.06 15.23
C MET A 147 -8.87 -6.35 14.01
N VAL A 148 -9.28 -5.88 12.84
CA VAL A 148 -8.44 -5.82 11.63
C VAL A 148 -8.12 -4.37 11.34
N GLN A 149 -6.86 -4.09 11.01
CA GLN A 149 -6.44 -2.81 10.46
C GLN A 149 -6.23 -2.94 8.95
N LEU A 150 -6.59 -1.89 8.21
CA LEU A 150 -6.32 -1.83 6.77
C LEU A 150 -6.11 -0.40 6.29
N CYS A 151 -5.14 -0.23 5.37
CA CYS A 151 -4.92 0.99 4.63
C CYS A 151 -5.82 1.09 3.39
N THR A 152 -6.28 2.31 3.12
CA THR A 152 -7.16 2.68 2.01
C THR A 152 -6.90 4.13 1.61
N SER A 153 -7.24 4.45 0.36
CA SER A 153 -7.58 5.79 -0.10
C SER A 153 -8.47 5.74 -1.37
N SER A 154 -9.66 6.36 -1.35
CA SER A 154 -10.36 7.03 -2.48
C SER A 154 -11.36 6.32 -3.44
N VAL A 155 -12.52 7.00 -3.68
CA VAL A 155 -13.70 6.58 -4.51
C VAL A 155 -14.46 7.80 -5.14
N TYR A 156 -15.76 7.73 -5.51
CA TYR A 156 -16.37 7.73 -6.88
C TYR A 156 -17.07 9.06 -7.25
N CYS A 157 -17.17 9.49 -8.52
CA CYS A 157 -18.19 10.50 -8.92
C CYS A 157 -18.55 10.62 -10.42
N VAL A 158 -19.71 10.06 -10.82
CA VAL A 158 -20.68 10.66 -11.78
C VAL A 158 -22.11 10.24 -11.36
N VAL A 159 -23.13 10.99 -11.78
CA VAL A 159 -24.52 11.05 -11.29
C VAL A 159 -25.43 9.84 -11.66
N TRP A 160 -26.02 9.24 -10.63
CA TRP A 160 -27.32 8.50 -10.52
C TRP A 160 -27.68 7.25 -11.36
N PHE A 161 -28.33 6.32 -10.63
CA PHE A 161 -29.27 5.25 -11.02
C PHE A 161 -28.76 3.89 -11.57
N TYR A 162 -29.13 2.83 -10.82
CA TYR A 162 -29.17 1.40 -11.19
C TYR A 162 -27.90 0.76 -11.83
N LEU A 163 -26.91 0.40 -11.00
CA LEU A 163 -26.73 -1.02 -10.60
C LEU A 163 -25.74 -1.23 -9.42
N MET A 164 -26.17 -2.05 -8.47
CA MET A 164 -25.42 -3.04 -7.66
C MET A 164 -23.95 -2.78 -7.21
N LEU A 165 -23.79 -2.56 -5.89
CA LEU A 165 -22.65 -2.90 -4.99
C LEU A 165 -21.24 -2.32 -5.35
N SER A 166 -20.75 -1.28 -4.66
CA SER A 166 -20.13 -1.26 -3.31
C SER A 166 -18.59 -1.54 -3.33
N SER A 167 -17.78 -0.80 -2.54
CA SER A 167 -16.42 -0.34 -2.94
C SER A 167 -15.45 0.01 -1.75
N ASP A 168 -14.36 0.81 -1.95
CA ASP A 168 -13.38 1.47 -0.99
C ASP A 168 -11.90 0.96 -0.87
N VAL A 169 -10.90 1.38 -1.67
CA VAL A 169 -9.51 0.76 -1.63
C VAL A 169 -8.39 1.82 -1.71
N PHE A 170 -7.13 1.55 -2.13
CA PHE A 170 -5.95 2.43 -2.39
C PHE A 170 -6.09 3.34 -3.65
N TRP A 171 -5.64 4.62 -3.60
CA TRP A 171 -6.11 5.64 -4.55
C TRP A 171 -5.55 5.53 -5.97
N ASN A 172 -4.26 5.31 -6.17
CA ASN A 172 -3.69 5.07 -7.51
C ASN A 172 -4.27 3.83 -8.20
N PHE A 173 -4.65 2.81 -7.42
CA PHE A 173 -5.30 1.59 -7.91
C PHE A 173 -6.81 1.78 -8.16
N HIS A 174 -7.46 2.75 -7.49
CA HIS A 174 -8.92 2.91 -7.50
C HIS A 174 -9.47 4.15 -8.17
N GLU A 175 -8.67 5.20 -8.35
CA GLU A 175 -8.89 6.28 -9.32
C GLU A 175 -7.68 6.36 -10.29
N PRO A 176 -7.36 5.28 -11.04
CA PRO A 176 -6.18 5.24 -11.93
C PRO A 176 -6.23 6.32 -13.03
N LYS A 177 -7.42 6.84 -13.33
CA LYS A 177 -7.63 8.11 -14.05
C LYS A 177 -8.66 8.92 -13.26
N ARG A 178 -8.43 10.22 -13.07
CA ARG A 178 -9.35 11.13 -12.36
C ARG A 178 -10.79 10.99 -12.89
N GLY A 179 -11.74 10.70 -12.00
CA GLY A 179 -13.15 10.44 -12.32
C GLY A 179 -13.50 8.99 -12.72
N SER A 180 -12.53 8.13 -12.97
CA SER A 180 -12.73 6.75 -13.44
C SER A 180 -12.25 5.75 -12.39
N PHE A 181 -13.18 4.92 -11.90
CA PHE A 181 -12.94 4.08 -10.74
C PHE A 181 -13.15 2.59 -10.99
N TYR A 182 -12.41 1.78 -10.24
CA TYR A 182 -12.41 0.31 -10.27
C TYR A 182 -12.78 -0.22 -8.88
N PHE A 183 -13.59 -1.28 -8.72
CA PHE A 183 -13.88 -1.92 -7.42
C PHE A 183 -14.17 -3.44 -7.52
N ALA A 184 -13.64 -4.09 -8.57
CA ALA A 184 -13.84 -5.52 -8.80
C ALA A 184 -12.73 -6.36 -8.14
N GLU A 185 -12.96 -7.68 -8.04
CA GLU A 185 -11.97 -8.67 -7.60
C GLU A 185 -11.32 -8.30 -6.24
N ARG A 186 -9.98 -8.34 -6.15
CA ARG A 186 -9.19 -7.91 -4.98
C ARG A 186 -9.36 -6.42 -4.59
N GLY A 187 -10.07 -5.65 -5.41
CA GLY A 187 -10.43 -4.24 -5.19
C GLY A 187 -11.82 -4.01 -4.58
N ASN A 188 -12.55 -5.05 -4.17
CA ASN A 188 -13.85 -4.88 -3.49
C ASN A 188 -13.69 -4.84 -1.96
N LEU A 189 -13.55 -3.65 -1.37
CA LEU A 189 -13.46 -3.54 0.10
C LEU A 189 -14.78 -3.83 0.78
N THR A 190 -15.94 -3.35 0.35
CA THR A 190 -17.19 -3.68 1.07
C THR A 190 -17.38 -5.18 1.26
N HIS A 191 -17.02 -6.01 0.27
CA HIS A 191 -17.04 -7.45 0.43
C HIS A 191 -16.04 -7.95 1.49
N PHE A 192 -14.85 -7.35 1.59
CA PHE A 192 -13.90 -7.63 2.67
C PHE A 192 -14.37 -7.09 4.04
N LEU A 193 -15.05 -5.93 4.13
CA LEU A 193 -15.69 -5.45 5.36
C LEU A 193 -16.80 -6.40 5.82
N GLU A 194 -17.61 -6.91 4.87
CA GLU A 194 -18.60 -7.97 5.10
C GLU A 194 -17.93 -9.26 5.58
N ARG A 195 -16.77 -9.66 5.03
CA ARG A 195 -16.02 -10.83 5.55
C ARG A 195 -15.55 -10.57 6.98
N ILE A 196 -14.90 -9.43 7.27
CA ILE A 196 -14.42 -9.09 8.62
C ILE A 196 -15.60 -9.08 9.62
N ALA A 197 -16.75 -8.52 9.23
CA ALA A 197 -17.98 -8.55 10.01
C ALA A 197 -18.50 -9.98 10.25
N ALA A 198 -18.45 -10.85 9.23
CA ALA A 198 -18.88 -12.24 9.32
C ALA A 198 -17.97 -13.10 10.22
N HIS A 199 -16.65 -12.84 10.25
CA HIS A 199 -15.72 -13.42 11.22
C HIS A 199 -15.83 -12.78 12.62
N GLY A 200 -16.72 -11.80 12.79
CA GLY A 200 -16.98 -11.15 14.07
C GLY A 200 -15.83 -10.30 14.57
N LEU A 201 -15.10 -9.63 13.67
CA LEU A 201 -13.97 -8.76 13.99
C LEU A 201 -14.37 -7.27 13.82
N PHE A 202 -13.79 -6.39 14.64
CA PHE A 202 -13.91 -4.95 14.49
C PHE A 202 -12.91 -4.41 13.45
N ILE A 203 -13.05 -3.13 13.07
CA ILE A 203 -12.18 -2.50 12.06
C ILE A 203 -11.59 -1.17 12.54
N HIS A 204 -10.28 -1.02 12.34
CA HIS A 204 -9.57 0.27 12.28
C HIS A 204 -9.27 0.60 10.81
N LEU A 205 -9.99 1.58 10.26
CA LEU A 205 -9.93 1.93 8.84
C LEU A 205 -9.03 3.16 8.61
N ARG A 206 -7.90 2.98 7.92
CA ARG A 206 -6.94 4.07 7.66
C ARG A 206 -7.22 4.65 6.27
N PHE A 207 -7.82 5.84 6.21
CA PHE A 207 -8.31 6.48 4.97
C PHE A 207 -7.25 7.26 4.18
N GLY A 208 -6.08 7.52 4.77
CA GLY A 208 -5.04 8.34 4.16
C GLY A 208 -5.49 9.79 3.89
N PRO A 209 -5.44 10.30 2.64
CA PRO A 209 -5.31 9.54 1.40
C PRO A 209 -3.88 9.12 1.04
N TYR A 210 -2.88 9.73 1.67
CA TYR A 210 -1.52 9.21 1.72
C TYR A 210 -1.45 8.06 2.73
N VAL A 211 -0.87 6.91 2.37
CA VAL A 211 -0.84 5.71 3.24
C VAL A 211 0.54 5.07 3.41
N CYS A 212 1.58 5.57 2.74
CA CYS A 212 2.90 4.92 2.64
C CYS A 212 2.78 3.44 2.19
N ALA A 213 2.83 2.51 3.16
CA ALA A 213 2.54 1.08 3.03
C ALA A 213 3.32 0.34 1.93
N GLU A 214 4.48 0.87 1.54
CA GLU A 214 5.36 0.36 0.47
C GLU A 214 4.59 0.11 -0.83
N TRP A 215 3.55 0.91 -1.01
CA TRP A 215 2.68 0.91 -2.17
C TRP A 215 3.13 2.01 -3.13
N ASP A 216 2.95 1.77 -4.42
CA ASP A 216 3.33 2.71 -5.47
C ASP A 216 2.83 4.14 -5.16
N ARG A 217 3.75 5.12 -5.22
CA ARG A 217 3.54 6.54 -4.90
C ARG A 217 2.80 6.80 -3.57
N GLY A 218 2.99 5.91 -2.60
CA GLY A 218 2.39 5.99 -1.26
C GLY A 218 0.86 5.89 -1.27
N GLY A 219 0.30 5.26 -2.30
CA GLY A 219 -1.13 5.20 -2.60
C GLY A 219 -1.65 6.34 -3.48
N LEU A 220 -0.91 7.43 -3.69
CA LEU A 220 -1.42 8.64 -4.37
C LEU A 220 -1.35 8.52 -5.91
N PRO A 221 -2.40 8.82 -6.68
CA PRO A 221 -2.37 8.74 -8.15
C PRO A 221 -1.40 9.73 -8.79
N LEU A 222 -0.60 9.26 -9.75
CA LEU A 222 0.36 10.07 -10.50
C LEU A 222 -0.26 11.27 -11.22
N TRP A 223 -1.54 11.21 -11.60
CA TRP A 223 -2.21 12.35 -12.26
C TRP A 223 -2.32 13.60 -11.36
N LEU A 224 -2.13 13.49 -10.04
CA LEU A 224 -2.02 14.64 -9.14
C LEU A 224 -0.81 15.53 -9.49
N ASP A 225 0.32 14.94 -9.92
CA ASP A 225 1.52 15.69 -10.36
C ASP A 225 1.31 16.42 -11.70
N ARG A 226 0.16 16.20 -12.37
CA ARG A 226 -0.23 16.88 -13.61
C ARG A 226 -1.13 18.10 -13.35
N ILE A 227 -1.55 18.34 -12.10
CA ILE A 227 -2.36 19.52 -11.73
C ILE A 227 -1.42 20.71 -11.46
N PRO A 228 -1.47 21.81 -12.25
CA PRO A 228 -0.49 22.90 -12.12
C PRO A 228 -0.53 23.61 -10.75
N ARG A 229 0.62 23.64 -10.07
CA ARG A 229 0.80 24.16 -8.70
C ARG A 229 0.15 23.30 -7.61
N MET A 230 -0.15 22.03 -7.87
CA MET A 230 -0.40 21.04 -6.82
C MET A 230 0.81 20.95 -5.89
N LYS A 231 0.55 20.76 -4.59
CA LYS A 231 1.52 20.34 -3.58
C LYS A 231 0.83 19.40 -2.61
N VAL A 232 1.18 18.12 -2.64
CA VAL A 232 0.49 17.11 -1.84
C VAL A 232 0.85 17.28 -0.35
N ARG A 233 -0.01 16.82 0.55
CA ARG A 233 0.23 16.85 2.01
C ARG A 233 0.60 18.24 2.56
N SER A 234 -0.06 19.30 2.08
CA SER A 234 0.21 20.70 2.47
C SER A 234 -1.05 21.58 2.47
N ASN A 235 -0.96 22.82 2.96
CA ASN A 235 -2.05 23.81 2.97
C ASN A 235 -2.37 24.39 1.57
N ASN A 236 -2.19 23.61 0.52
CA ASN A 236 -2.49 23.94 -0.86
C ASN A 236 -3.98 23.73 -1.16
N GLU A 237 -4.68 24.74 -1.70
CA GLU A 237 -6.13 24.62 -1.95
C GLU A 237 -6.51 23.49 -2.92
N LEU A 238 -5.67 23.19 -3.92
CA LEU A 238 -5.95 22.10 -4.88
C LEU A 238 -5.81 20.74 -4.20
N TRP A 239 -4.79 20.55 -3.34
CA TRP A 239 -4.66 19.36 -2.51
C TRP A 239 -5.84 19.20 -1.56
N LYS A 240 -6.21 20.28 -0.85
CA LYS A 240 -7.32 20.29 0.11
C LYS A 240 -8.66 19.97 -0.58
N GLN A 241 -8.89 20.48 -1.80
CA GLN A 241 -10.09 20.16 -2.59
C GLN A 241 -10.13 18.69 -3.03
N GLU A 242 -9.03 18.14 -3.54
CA GLU A 242 -8.96 16.73 -3.94
C GLU A 242 -9.08 15.80 -2.72
N MET A 243 -8.41 16.11 -1.60
CA MET A 243 -8.47 15.34 -0.37
C MET A 243 -9.86 15.39 0.29
N ASP A 244 -10.55 16.55 0.31
CA ASP A 244 -11.93 16.64 0.82
C ASP A 244 -12.90 15.87 -0.09
N ARG A 245 -12.84 16.09 -1.41
CA ARG A 245 -13.63 15.32 -2.41
C ARG A 245 -13.53 13.83 -2.10
N ILE A 246 -12.30 13.33 -2.00
CA ILE A 246 -12.03 11.90 -2.06
C ILE A 246 -12.30 11.19 -0.73
N LEU A 247 -11.98 11.85 0.40
CA LEU A 247 -12.34 11.35 1.73
C LEU A 247 -13.86 11.44 1.96
N SER A 248 -14.53 12.48 1.46
CA SER A 248 -15.99 12.59 1.53
C SER A 248 -16.71 11.44 0.82
N ILE A 249 -16.19 10.94 -0.31
CA ILE A 249 -16.83 9.81 -0.99
C ILE A 249 -16.53 8.48 -0.30
N MET A 250 -15.28 8.23 0.11
CA MET A 250 -14.92 7.06 0.94
C MET A 250 -15.83 6.95 2.18
N VAL A 251 -15.94 8.05 2.93
CA VAL A 251 -16.75 8.13 4.16
C VAL A 251 -18.25 7.91 3.91
N ASN A 252 -18.76 8.26 2.72
CA ASN A 252 -20.15 7.99 2.36
C ASN A 252 -20.40 6.52 1.96
N LEU A 253 -19.35 5.79 1.59
CA LEU A 253 -19.42 4.45 1.03
C LEU A 253 -19.19 3.37 2.10
N VAL A 254 -18.20 3.54 2.98
CA VAL A 254 -18.15 2.79 4.25
C VAL A 254 -19.21 3.22 5.26
N ARG A 255 -20.06 4.22 4.96
CA ARG A 255 -21.03 4.77 5.93
C ARG A 255 -21.89 3.70 6.63
N PRO A 256 -22.45 2.68 5.95
CA PRO A 256 -23.19 1.60 6.61
C PRO A 256 -22.35 0.75 7.57
N TYR A 257 -21.03 0.73 7.40
CA TYR A 257 -20.09 -0.10 8.15
C TYR A 257 -19.52 0.60 9.39
N PHE A 258 -19.81 1.89 9.63
CA PHE A 258 -19.48 2.54 10.90
C PHE A 258 -20.31 2.00 12.06
N ALA A 259 -19.71 1.93 13.25
CA ALA A 259 -20.39 1.61 14.51
C ALA A 259 -21.66 2.45 14.74
N SER A 260 -21.63 3.73 14.35
CA SER A 260 -22.76 4.66 14.40
C SER A 260 -23.98 4.22 13.57
N ASN A 261 -23.81 3.33 12.60
CA ASN A 261 -24.86 2.70 11.79
C ASN A 261 -24.95 1.17 12.00
N GLY A 262 -24.27 0.64 13.02
CA GLY A 262 -24.34 -0.77 13.45
C GLY A 262 -23.22 -1.67 12.93
N GLY A 263 -22.39 -1.19 12.00
CA GLY A 263 -21.30 -1.95 11.39
C GLY A 263 -19.99 -2.00 12.19
N PRO A 264 -18.97 -2.76 11.71
CA PRO A 264 -17.79 -3.14 12.49
C PRO A 264 -16.71 -2.05 12.65
N ILE A 265 -16.76 -0.93 11.93
CA ILE A 265 -15.70 0.11 11.97
C ILE A 265 -15.87 0.94 13.24
N ILE A 266 -14.90 0.79 14.15
CA ILE A 266 -14.89 1.43 15.47
C ILE A 266 -13.88 2.57 15.58
N MET A 267 -12.93 2.67 14.65
CA MET A 267 -11.86 3.66 14.66
C MET A 267 -11.46 3.99 13.22
N ALA A 268 -11.03 5.22 12.97
CA ALA A 268 -10.55 5.65 11.66
C ALA A 268 -9.26 6.47 11.75
N GLN A 269 -8.36 6.37 10.77
CA GLN A 269 -7.17 7.23 10.66
C GLN A 269 -7.27 8.17 9.46
N ILE A 270 -6.81 9.40 9.63
CA ILE A 270 -6.60 10.40 8.56
C ILE A 270 -5.12 10.76 8.50
N GLU A 271 -4.58 10.98 7.30
CA GLU A 271 -3.13 11.08 7.04
C GLU A 271 -2.34 9.84 7.53
N ASN A 272 -1.02 9.86 7.30
CA ASN A 272 -0.12 8.77 7.62
C ASN A 272 1.30 9.32 7.84
N GLU A 273 1.74 9.42 9.09
CA GLU A 273 3.09 9.89 9.44
C GLU A 273 3.38 11.29 8.88
N TYR A 274 2.60 12.27 9.34
CA TYR A 274 2.77 13.65 8.91
C TYR A 274 3.91 14.34 9.68
N THR A 275 5.13 14.21 9.16
CA THR A 275 6.35 14.83 9.70
C THR A 275 6.53 16.30 9.28
N GLY A 276 5.66 16.82 8.41
CA GLY A 276 5.69 18.21 7.95
C GLY A 276 5.33 19.23 9.04
N HIS A 277 5.80 20.47 8.86
CA HIS A 277 5.62 21.57 9.83
C HIS A 277 4.47 22.52 9.47
N ASP A 278 3.61 22.15 8.52
CA ASP A 278 2.46 22.95 8.08
C ASP A 278 1.32 22.86 9.10
N THR A 279 1.34 23.78 10.07
CA THR A 279 0.32 23.85 11.14
C THR A 279 -1.08 24.15 10.61
N ASP A 280 -1.19 24.86 9.49
CA ASP A 280 -2.47 25.24 8.90
C ASP A 280 -3.11 24.04 8.18
N TYR A 281 -2.31 23.20 7.53
CA TYR A 281 -2.76 21.91 6.99
C TYR A 281 -3.28 20.99 8.10
N VAL A 282 -2.56 20.86 9.22
CA VAL A 282 -3.00 20.06 10.38
C VAL A 282 -4.26 20.67 11.03
N ALA A 283 -4.36 22.00 11.10
CA ALA A 283 -5.57 22.68 11.56
C ALA A 283 -6.77 22.51 10.59
N TRP A 284 -6.51 22.39 9.28
CA TRP A 284 -7.54 22.07 8.29
C TRP A 284 -7.96 20.59 8.32
N ILE A 285 -7.03 19.65 8.58
CA ILE A 285 -7.37 18.22 8.83
C ILE A 285 -8.35 18.12 9.99
N SER A 286 -8.14 18.89 11.07
CA SER A 286 -9.11 18.98 12.19
C SER A 286 -10.51 19.39 11.71
N GLN A 287 -10.61 20.38 10.82
CA GLN A 287 -11.89 20.82 10.25
C GLN A 287 -12.52 19.77 9.35
N LEU A 288 -11.75 19.11 8.49
CA LEU A 288 -12.23 18.05 7.60
C LEU A 288 -12.75 16.84 8.40
N ALA A 289 -11.99 16.38 9.39
CA ALA A 289 -12.40 15.30 10.30
C ALA A 289 -13.73 15.59 11.03
N ARG A 290 -14.05 16.87 11.27
CA ARG A 290 -15.38 17.30 11.77
C ARG A 290 -16.45 17.32 10.67
N ARG A 291 -16.16 17.82 9.46
CA ARG A 291 -17.10 17.84 8.32
C ARG A 291 -17.56 16.44 7.92
N LEU A 292 -16.67 15.45 7.94
CA LEU A 292 -16.94 14.06 7.56
C LEU A 292 -17.92 13.34 8.53
N ALA A 293 -17.99 13.80 9.79
CA ALA A 293 -19.01 13.44 10.78
C ALA A 293 -19.26 11.91 10.92
N ILE A 294 -18.19 11.11 11.04
CA ILE A 294 -18.26 9.63 11.03
C ILE A 294 -18.82 9.00 12.32
N GLY A 295 -18.85 9.75 13.44
CA GLY A 295 -19.42 9.29 14.71
C GLY A 295 -18.53 8.32 15.52
N ILE A 296 -17.28 8.12 15.12
CA ILE A 296 -16.27 7.28 15.79
C ILE A 296 -14.94 8.05 15.97
N PRO A 297 -14.03 7.60 16.86
CA PRO A 297 -12.74 8.27 17.07
C PRO A 297 -11.84 8.29 15.82
N TRP A 298 -11.21 9.45 15.59
CA TRP A 298 -10.14 9.62 14.61
C TRP A 298 -8.76 9.45 15.26
N THR A 299 -7.80 8.89 14.51
CA THR A 299 -6.38 8.76 14.86
C THR A 299 -5.50 9.46 13.82
N MET A 300 -4.26 9.78 14.22
CA MET A 300 -3.15 10.18 13.34
C MET A 300 -1.86 9.54 13.86
N CYS A 301 -1.14 8.80 13.02
CA CYS A 301 0.07 8.08 13.44
C CYS A 301 1.35 8.91 13.27
N ASN A 302 2.29 8.71 14.20
CA ASN A 302 3.73 9.02 14.11
C ASN A 302 4.07 10.36 13.42
N GLY A 303 3.53 11.47 13.94
CA GLY A 303 3.72 12.79 13.35
C GLY A 303 2.91 13.88 14.05
N ALA A 304 2.77 15.03 13.41
CA ALA A 304 1.92 16.12 13.86
C ALA A 304 0.44 15.72 13.73
N ALA A 305 -0.28 15.69 14.86
CA ALA A 305 -1.67 15.25 14.95
C ALA A 305 -2.63 16.43 15.14
N ALA A 306 -3.83 16.32 14.55
CA ALA A 306 -4.89 17.31 14.65
C ALA A 306 -5.62 17.21 16.02
N VAL A 307 -6.04 18.36 16.57
CA VAL A 307 -6.53 18.51 17.96
C VAL A 307 -7.73 17.61 18.34
N ASN A 308 -8.53 17.17 17.37
CA ASN A 308 -9.66 16.25 17.53
C ASN A 308 -9.35 14.80 17.13
N THR A 309 -8.07 14.44 17.01
CA THR A 309 -7.58 13.09 16.73
C THR A 309 -6.75 12.58 17.89
N ILE A 310 -6.57 11.26 17.98
CA ILE A 310 -5.70 10.63 18.96
C ILE A 310 -4.35 10.33 18.28
N PRO A 311 -3.21 10.89 18.74
CA PRO A 311 -1.90 10.49 18.29
C PRO A 311 -1.65 9.02 18.59
N SER A 312 -1.13 8.28 17.61
CA SER A 312 -0.71 6.88 17.75
C SER A 312 0.75 6.68 17.35
N CYS A 313 1.34 5.59 17.82
CA CYS A 313 2.74 5.25 17.59
C CYS A 313 2.92 4.19 16.49
N ASN A 314 4.00 4.35 15.73
CA ASN A 314 4.57 3.37 14.81
C ASN A 314 6.04 3.21 15.20
N ASP A 315 6.43 2.00 15.58
CA ASP A 315 7.80 1.63 15.99
C ASP A 315 7.85 0.11 16.20
N ASN A 316 9.05 -0.42 16.41
CA ASN A 316 9.29 -1.76 16.93
C ASN A 316 9.15 -1.83 18.47
N ASP A 317 9.31 -0.73 19.22
CA ASP A 317 8.98 -0.65 20.66
C ASP A 317 8.44 0.74 21.07
N CYS A 318 7.11 0.88 21.08
CA CYS A 318 6.43 2.13 21.44
C CYS A 318 6.41 2.48 22.94
N PHE A 319 7.21 1.85 23.81
CA PHE A 319 7.25 2.20 25.24
C PHE A 319 7.63 3.67 25.50
N GLN A 320 8.60 4.23 24.76
CA GLN A 320 9.02 5.62 24.99
C GLN A 320 7.94 6.63 24.57
N PHE A 321 7.22 6.35 23.47
CA PHE A 321 6.01 7.08 23.11
C PHE A 321 4.97 6.98 24.22
N ALA A 322 4.74 5.79 24.80
CA ALA A 322 3.76 5.59 25.84
C ALA A 322 4.01 6.48 27.06
N GLU A 323 5.26 6.64 27.49
CA GLU A 323 5.63 7.56 28.56
C GLU A 323 5.37 9.03 28.20
N ASN A 324 5.74 9.45 27.00
CA ASN A 324 5.60 10.85 26.56
C ASN A 324 4.13 11.21 26.37
N GLN A 325 3.34 10.35 25.71
CA GLN A 325 1.90 10.49 25.52
C GLN A 325 1.13 10.43 26.85
N SER A 326 1.65 9.73 27.87
CA SER A 326 1.10 9.78 29.24
C SER A 326 1.30 11.12 29.93
N LYS A 327 2.31 11.91 29.53
CA LYS A 327 2.61 13.24 30.09
C LYS A 327 1.87 14.35 29.31
N SER A 328 1.87 14.29 27.97
CA SER A 328 1.27 15.31 27.09
C SER A 328 -0.25 15.17 26.93
N HIS A 329 -0.77 13.94 26.82
CA HIS A 329 -2.19 13.67 26.58
C HIS A 329 -2.79 12.70 27.63
N PRO A 330 -2.75 13.03 28.94
CA PRO A 330 -3.12 12.12 30.03
C PRO A 330 -4.60 11.68 30.06
N SER A 331 -5.48 12.30 29.27
CA SER A 331 -6.89 11.92 29.09
C SER A 331 -7.12 10.88 27.98
N GLN A 332 -6.17 10.72 27.06
CA GLN A 332 -6.30 9.86 25.88
C GLN A 332 -5.83 8.41 26.13
N PRO A 333 -6.37 7.42 25.40
CA PRO A 333 -5.85 6.04 25.41
C PRO A 333 -4.46 5.98 24.76
N LEU A 334 -3.73 4.90 25.01
CA LEU A 334 -2.49 4.58 24.33
C LEU A 334 -2.76 3.66 23.12
N ILE A 335 -2.36 4.11 21.94
CA ILE A 335 -2.62 3.46 20.64
C ILE A 335 -1.28 3.20 19.94
N TRP A 336 -1.03 1.94 19.56
CA TRP A 336 0.12 1.51 18.76
C TRP A 336 -0.40 0.95 17.44
N THR A 337 -0.32 1.76 16.38
CA THR A 337 -0.89 1.46 15.06
C THR A 337 -0.02 0.53 14.22
N GLU A 338 1.30 0.60 14.36
CA GLU A 338 2.24 -0.21 13.58
C GLU A 338 3.34 -0.77 14.47
N ASN A 339 3.18 -2.02 14.91
CA ASN A 339 4.26 -2.85 15.45
C ASN A 339 4.86 -3.62 14.28
N GLU A 340 6.04 -3.20 13.85
CA GLU A 340 6.52 -3.48 12.50
C GLU A 340 7.14 -4.88 12.32
N ALA A 341 6.74 -5.52 11.22
CA ALA A 341 7.49 -6.49 10.44
C ALA A 341 8.00 -5.79 9.18
N TRP A 342 8.88 -6.42 8.38
CA TRP A 342 9.69 -5.67 7.40
C TRP A 342 9.44 -6.04 5.94
N TYR A 343 9.79 -5.12 5.04
CA TYR A 343 9.52 -5.24 3.61
C TYR A 343 10.80 -5.45 2.79
N GLU A 344 10.67 -6.24 1.73
CA GLU A 344 11.80 -6.59 0.87
C GLU A 344 12.08 -5.56 -0.22
N LYS A 345 13.37 -5.29 -0.45
CA LYS A 345 13.90 -4.43 -1.52
C LYS A 345 14.74 -5.27 -2.48
N TRP A 346 14.62 -5.04 -3.79
CA TRP A 346 15.55 -5.60 -4.77
C TRP A 346 16.93 -4.96 -4.59
N ALA A 347 17.86 -5.68 -3.94
CA ALA A 347 19.19 -5.18 -3.63
C ALA A 347 20.24 -6.31 -3.67
N THR A 348 21.50 -5.93 -3.89
CA THR A 348 22.67 -6.85 -3.87
C THR A 348 23.61 -6.63 -2.69
N ASN A 349 23.41 -5.54 -1.94
CA ASN A 349 24.35 -5.04 -0.95
C ASN A 349 23.64 -4.86 0.40
N SER A 350 24.29 -5.28 1.49
CA SER A 350 23.79 -5.22 2.86
C SER A 350 23.53 -3.81 3.41
N PHE A 351 23.93 -2.75 2.71
CA PHE A 351 23.61 -1.35 3.04
C PHE A 351 22.33 -0.83 2.35
N ALA A 352 21.78 -1.59 1.39
CA ALA A 352 20.56 -1.24 0.65
C ALA A 352 19.39 -2.19 0.96
N GLN A 353 19.70 -3.38 1.50
CA GLN A 353 18.80 -4.12 2.37
C GLN A 353 18.85 -3.46 3.76
N ASP A 354 17.72 -3.37 4.44
CA ASP A 354 17.74 -3.15 5.90
C ASP A 354 18.14 -4.49 6.56
N GLU A 355 18.65 -4.48 7.80
CA GLU A 355 19.33 -5.66 8.34
C GLU A 355 18.38 -6.87 8.55
N GLN A 356 18.37 -7.79 7.58
CA GLN A 356 17.83 -9.17 7.63
C GLN A 356 16.37 -9.36 8.11
N ASN A 357 15.40 -8.85 7.34
CA ASN A 357 14.21 -9.56 6.82
C ASN A 357 13.27 -10.41 7.75
N ASP A 358 13.77 -11.18 8.72
CA ASP A 358 13.00 -11.87 9.78
C ASP A 358 13.58 -11.67 11.20
N GLN A 359 14.51 -10.73 11.42
CA GLN A 359 15.24 -10.53 12.70
C GLN A 359 14.35 -10.42 13.95
N ARG A 360 13.10 -9.99 13.81
CA ARG A 360 12.17 -9.87 14.94
C ARG A 360 11.67 -11.24 15.38
N SER A 361 12.47 -11.88 16.21
CA SER A 361 12.18 -13.18 16.81
C SER A 361 10.84 -13.16 17.58
N PRO A 362 10.16 -14.31 17.72
CA PRO A 362 8.92 -14.42 18.48
C PRO A 362 9.04 -13.87 19.90
N GLU A 363 10.21 -14.05 20.54
CA GLU A 363 10.52 -13.53 21.88
C GLU A 363 10.60 -12.00 21.90
N ASN A 364 11.24 -11.37 20.90
CA ASN A 364 11.30 -9.91 20.78
C ASN A 364 9.90 -9.30 20.61
N VAL A 365 9.11 -9.86 19.69
CA VAL A 365 7.75 -9.38 19.41
C VAL A 365 6.85 -9.59 20.64
N ALA A 366 6.93 -10.76 21.28
CA ALA A 366 6.17 -11.03 22.50
C ALA A 366 6.58 -10.10 23.66
N TYR A 367 7.88 -9.81 23.81
CA TYR A 367 8.40 -8.87 24.81
C TYR A 367 7.78 -7.48 24.65
N VAL A 368 7.90 -6.85 23.48
CA VAL A 368 7.42 -5.47 23.30
C VAL A 368 5.90 -5.35 23.41
N VAL A 369 5.15 -6.37 22.98
CA VAL A 369 3.68 -6.38 23.10
C VAL A 369 3.26 -6.56 24.56
N ALA A 370 3.89 -7.48 25.30
CA ALA A 370 3.68 -7.62 26.74
C ALA A 370 4.06 -6.33 27.49
N ARG A 371 5.18 -5.69 27.11
CA ARG A 371 5.70 -4.42 27.65
C ARG A 371 4.71 -3.27 27.46
N TRP A 372 4.13 -3.16 26.27
CA TRP A 372 3.11 -2.15 25.95
C TRP A 372 1.86 -2.31 26.82
N PHE A 373 1.30 -3.51 26.94
CA PHE A 373 0.15 -3.73 27.80
C PHE A 373 0.48 -3.61 29.30
N ALA A 374 1.69 -4.00 29.73
CA ALA A 374 2.19 -3.77 31.07
C ALA A 374 2.29 -2.27 31.41
N ALA A 375 2.80 -1.45 30.49
CA ALA A 375 2.81 0.01 30.60
C ALA A 375 1.39 0.62 30.67
N GLY A 376 0.41 -0.10 30.11
CA GLY A 376 -1.00 0.26 30.10
C GLY A 376 -1.52 0.68 28.72
N GLY A 377 -0.96 0.14 27.65
CA GLY A 377 -1.51 0.17 26.30
C GLY A 377 -2.99 -0.21 26.24
N ALA A 378 -3.75 0.43 25.36
CA ALA A 378 -5.18 0.15 25.17
C ALA A 378 -5.48 -0.55 23.84
N MET A 379 -4.74 -0.17 22.80
CA MET A 379 -4.80 -0.76 21.47
C MET A 379 -3.38 -1.08 21.00
N HIS A 380 -3.23 -2.21 20.33
CA HIS A 380 -2.01 -2.65 19.65
C HIS A 380 -2.37 -3.25 18.29
N ASN A 381 -1.50 -3.11 17.28
CA ASN A 381 -1.68 -3.73 15.98
C ASN A 381 -0.36 -4.20 15.35
N TYR A 382 -0.35 -5.43 14.82
CA TYR A 382 0.76 -5.97 14.02
C TYR A 382 0.73 -5.42 12.60
N TYR A 383 1.79 -4.71 12.19
CA TYR A 383 1.98 -4.24 10.83
C TYR A 383 3.16 -5.02 10.21
N MET A 384 2.99 -6.21 9.65
CA MET A 384 1.75 -6.86 9.22
C MET A 384 1.40 -8.12 10.04
N TYR A 385 0.10 -8.39 10.21
CA TYR A 385 -0.35 -9.74 10.56
C TYR A 385 -0.28 -10.66 9.33
N HIS A 386 -0.79 -10.19 8.18
CA HIS A 386 -0.57 -10.80 6.87
C HIS A 386 -0.35 -9.72 5.81
N GLY A 387 0.84 -9.71 5.19
CA GLY A 387 1.18 -8.69 4.19
C GLY A 387 0.66 -8.98 2.78
N GLY A 388 0.69 -10.24 2.33
CA GLY A 388 0.28 -10.66 0.99
C GLY A 388 1.33 -10.47 -0.11
N ASN A 389 0.91 -10.02 -1.30
CA ASN A 389 1.78 -9.87 -2.48
C ASN A 389 1.41 -8.60 -3.27
N ASN A 390 2.41 -7.92 -3.83
CA ASN A 390 2.24 -6.74 -4.68
C ASN A 390 1.91 -7.14 -6.13
N PHE A 391 0.78 -7.81 -6.36
CA PHE A 391 0.39 -8.27 -7.71
C PHE A 391 0.28 -7.10 -8.72
N GLY A 392 0.77 -7.33 -9.94
CA GLY A 392 0.90 -6.29 -10.97
C GLY A 392 2.04 -5.31 -10.68
N ARG A 393 1.75 -4.01 -10.70
CA ARG A 393 2.74 -2.93 -10.50
C ARG A 393 2.68 -2.22 -9.14
N THR A 394 1.84 -2.68 -8.20
CA THR A 394 1.46 -1.91 -7.01
C THR A 394 2.54 -1.75 -5.93
N ALA A 395 3.72 -2.36 -6.10
CA ALA A 395 4.87 -2.15 -5.22
C ALA A 395 5.50 -0.77 -5.41
N SER A 396 5.90 -0.13 -4.31
CA SER A 396 6.75 1.08 -4.29
C SER A 396 8.12 0.83 -4.93
N ALA A 397 8.86 1.90 -5.22
CA ALA A 397 10.10 1.87 -6.01
C ALA A 397 11.13 0.85 -5.49
N GLY A 398 11.36 -0.20 -6.28
CA GLY A 398 12.34 -1.25 -5.95
C GLY A 398 11.91 -2.21 -4.84
N VAL A 399 10.67 -2.14 -4.34
CA VAL A 399 10.10 -3.13 -3.40
C VAL A 399 9.75 -4.42 -4.16
N THR A 400 9.86 -5.57 -3.51
CA THR A 400 9.58 -6.87 -4.17
C THR A 400 8.08 -7.15 -4.36
N THR A 401 7.79 -8.27 -5.02
CA THR A 401 6.43 -8.76 -5.19
C THR A 401 5.92 -9.46 -3.93
N MET A 402 6.80 -9.87 -3.02
CA MET A 402 6.45 -10.31 -1.66
C MET A 402 6.21 -9.11 -0.72
N TYR A 403 5.27 -9.23 0.21
CA TYR A 403 5.09 -8.27 1.30
C TYR A 403 4.43 -8.93 2.52
N ALA A 404 4.70 -8.58 3.77
CA ALA A 404 5.98 -8.21 4.36
C ALA A 404 6.59 -9.51 4.91
N ASP A 405 7.91 -9.64 4.97
CA ASP A 405 8.53 -10.80 5.61
C ASP A 405 8.58 -10.63 7.14
N GLY A 406 8.78 -11.74 7.85
CA GLY A 406 8.72 -11.82 9.30
C GLY A 406 7.34 -11.56 9.94
N ALA A 407 6.29 -11.35 9.14
CA ALA A 407 4.89 -11.26 9.55
C ALA A 407 4.38 -12.56 10.22
N ILE A 408 3.23 -12.48 10.90
CA ILE A 408 2.63 -13.61 11.65
C ILE A 408 2.12 -14.71 10.70
N LEU A 409 1.52 -14.32 9.59
CA LEU A 409 1.29 -15.19 8.44
C LEU A 409 2.23 -14.77 7.30
N HIS A 410 2.91 -15.73 6.71
CA HIS A 410 3.74 -15.52 5.54
C HIS A 410 2.93 -14.92 4.37
N HIS A 411 3.65 -14.40 3.37
CA HIS A 411 3.10 -13.77 2.16
C HIS A 411 2.07 -14.61 1.37
N ASP A 412 2.07 -15.93 1.58
CA ASP A 412 1.18 -16.91 0.93
C ASP A 412 0.09 -17.48 1.86
N GLY A 413 -0.13 -16.86 3.03
CA GLY A 413 -1.21 -17.22 3.97
C GLY A 413 -0.92 -18.48 4.80
N LEU A 414 0.32 -18.95 4.79
CA LEU A 414 0.82 -20.03 5.64
C LEU A 414 1.33 -19.47 6.99
N ASP A 415 1.34 -20.32 8.01
CA ASP A 415 1.66 -19.89 9.37
C ASP A 415 3.18 -19.73 9.55
N ASN A 416 3.62 -18.56 10.03
CA ASN A 416 5.00 -18.35 10.44
C ASN A 416 5.18 -18.91 11.86
N GLU A 417 5.62 -20.16 11.97
CA GLU A 417 5.84 -20.82 13.26
C GLU A 417 7.33 -20.91 13.61
N PRO A 418 7.73 -20.63 14.87
CA PRO A 418 6.88 -20.58 16.07
C PRO A 418 6.26 -19.20 16.41
N LYS A 419 6.31 -18.22 15.48
CA LYS A 419 5.86 -16.84 15.73
C LYS A 419 4.35 -16.75 15.99
N ARG A 420 3.52 -17.40 15.16
CA ARG A 420 2.05 -17.43 15.29
C ARG A 420 1.60 -18.04 16.62
N SER A 421 1.99 -19.27 16.94
CA SER A 421 1.56 -19.95 18.16
C SER A 421 2.06 -19.28 19.44
N HIS A 422 3.27 -18.70 19.45
CA HIS A 422 3.78 -17.98 20.62
C HIS A 422 3.00 -16.71 20.92
N LEU A 423 2.70 -15.91 19.89
CA LEU A 423 1.93 -14.66 20.04
C LEU A 423 0.45 -14.94 20.32
N ARG A 424 -0.14 -16.00 19.74
CA ARG A 424 -1.48 -16.49 20.10
C ARG A 424 -1.62 -16.77 21.60
N LYS A 425 -0.62 -17.41 22.22
CA LYS A 425 -0.61 -17.67 23.67
C LYS A 425 -0.46 -16.38 24.50
N LEU A 426 0.29 -15.39 24.00
CA LEU A 426 0.31 -14.04 24.60
C LEU A 426 -1.07 -13.38 24.53
N HIS A 427 -1.76 -13.42 23.38
CA HIS A 427 -3.11 -12.85 23.23
C HIS A 427 -4.11 -13.49 24.21
N GLN A 428 -4.14 -14.83 24.30
CA GLN A 428 -4.97 -15.55 25.28
C GLN A 428 -4.73 -15.08 26.73
N THR A 429 -3.46 -14.82 27.08
CA THR A 429 -3.08 -14.29 28.38
C THR A 429 -3.55 -12.84 28.57
N LEU A 430 -3.34 -11.96 27.59
CA LEU A 430 -3.80 -10.56 27.62
C LEU A 430 -5.34 -10.45 27.68
N ILE A 431 -6.06 -11.36 27.02
CA ILE A 431 -7.53 -11.49 27.08
C ILE A 431 -7.97 -11.82 28.51
N ARG A 432 -7.33 -12.79 29.19
CA ARG A 432 -7.56 -13.07 30.61
C ARG A 432 -7.28 -11.84 31.49
N CYS A 433 -6.22 -11.10 31.17
CA CYS A 433 -5.83 -9.89 31.90
C CYS A 433 -6.70 -8.64 31.60
N ASN A 434 -7.59 -8.65 30.59
CA ASN A 434 -8.36 -7.48 30.12
C ASN A 434 -9.02 -6.68 31.26
N LYS A 435 -9.71 -7.37 32.18
CA LYS A 435 -10.39 -6.73 33.32
C LYS A 435 -9.42 -6.08 34.30
N ALA A 436 -8.29 -6.74 34.59
CA ALA A 436 -7.26 -6.21 35.48
C ALA A 436 -6.57 -5.00 34.85
N LEU A 437 -6.23 -5.06 33.56
CA LEU A 437 -5.57 -3.98 32.83
C LEU A 437 -6.45 -2.71 32.77
N LEU A 438 -7.74 -2.84 32.49
CA LEU A 438 -8.61 -1.68 32.21
C LEU A 438 -9.26 -1.06 33.45
N SER A 439 -9.54 -1.84 34.50
CA SER A 439 -10.21 -1.33 35.71
C SER A 439 -9.30 -0.56 36.68
N THR A 440 -8.00 -0.55 36.40
CA THR A 440 -6.91 -0.06 37.24
C THR A 440 -6.24 1.18 36.64
N LYS A 441 -5.36 1.84 37.41
CA LYS A 441 -4.54 2.96 36.92
C LYS A 441 -3.39 2.45 36.05
N ARG A 442 -3.12 3.15 34.94
CA ARG A 442 -1.95 2.97 34.05
C ARG A 442 -0.66 2.93 34.89
N GLN A 443 0.25 2.00 34.62
CA GLN A 443 1.41 1.73 35.48
C GLN A 443 2.71 2.44 35.05
N ILE A 444 2.72 3.16 33.93
CA ILE A 444 3.78 4.14 33.61
C ILE A 444 3.95 5.12 34.77
N GLY A 445 5.20 5.31 35.23
CA GLY A 445 5.53 6.13 36.40
C GLY A 445 5.15 5.53 37.76
N HIS A 446 4.63 4.29 37.78
CA HIS A 446 4.17 3.59 38.99
C HIS A 446 4.70 2.15 39.11
N ALA A 447 5.51 1.69 38.16
CA ALA A 447 6.16 0.38 38.22
C ALA A 447 7.11 0.30 39.42
N ILE A 448 7.02 -0.80 40.17
CA ILE A 448 7.84 -1.05 41.36
C ILE A 448 9.25 -1.47 40.90
N PRO A 449 10.33 -0.76 41.27
CA PRO A 449 11.69 -1.22 40.97
C PRO A 449 12.00 -2.52 41.73
N LEU A 450 12.59 -3.47 41.03
CA LEU A 450 13.04 -4.77 41.57
C LEU A 450 14.56 -4.97 41.43
N GLY A 451 15.26 -4.08 40.72
CA GLY A 451 16.71 -4.11 40.62
C GLY A 451 17.42 -3.77 41.95
N PRO A 452 18.73 -4.06 42.06
CA PRO A 452 19.53 -3.65 43.22
C PRO A 452 19.57 -2.12 43.34
N ARG A 453 19.60 -1.62 44.58
CA ARG A 453 19.59 -0.17 44.85
C ARG A 453 20.78 0.55 44.21
N GLY A 454 20.52 1.68 43.56
CA GLY A 454 21.51 2.42 42.77
C GLY A 454 21.06 2.73 41.34
N THR A 455 22.00 2.83 40.41
CA THR A 455 21.78 3.34 39.03
C THR A 455 20.82 2.50 38.19
N ASN A 456 20.60 1.23 38.55
CA ASN A 456 19.90 0.24 37.70
C ASN A 456 18.54 -0.20 38.28
N GLU A 457 18.02 0.47 39.33
CA GLU A 457 16.79 0.08 40.04
C GLU A 457 15.58 -0.21 39.13
N TYR A 458 15.44 0.54 38.03
CA TYR A 458 14.33 0.41 37.07
C TYR A 458 14.61 -0.52 35.88
N THR A 459 15.82 -1.08 35.75
CA THR A 459 16.14 -2.07 34.69
C THR A 459 15.48 -3.43 34.95
N GLN A 460 15.05 -3.68 36.19
CA GLN A 460 14.06 -4.70 36.49
C GLN A 460 12.92 -4.10 37.31
N ARG A 461 11.68 -4.39 36.96
CA ARG A 461 10.51 -3.74 37.55
C ARG A 461 9.24 -4.60 37.45
N ALA A 462 8.26 -4.32 38.30
CA ALA A 462 6.93 -4.92 38.26
C ALA A 462 5.85 -3.86 37.98
N PHE A 463 5.03 -4.08 36.96
CA PHE A 463 3.77 -3.36 36.77
C PHE A 463 2.65 -4.16 37.41
N VAL A 464 1.90 -3.57 38.35
CA VAL A 464 0.97 -4.30 39.23
C VAL A 464 -0.47 -3.88 38.99
N TYR A 465 -1.29 -4.84 38.57
CA TYR A 465 -2.69 -4.68 38.18
C TYR A 465 -3.60 -5.49 39.11
N GLY A 466 -3.49 -5.24 40.41
CA GLY A 466 -4.10 -6.07 41.45
C GLY A 466 -3.38 -7.40 41.55
N ASN A 467 -4.08 -8.49 41.25
CA ASN A 467 -3.51 -9.85 41.27
C ASN A 467 -2.58 -10.10 40.08
N ILE A 468 -2.85 -9.45 38.93
CA ILE A 468 -2.05 -9.60 37.72
C ILE A 468 -0.79 -8.75 37.85
N SER A 469 0.38 -9.33 37.60
CA SER A 469 1.65 -8.60 37.62
C SER A 469 2.50 -8.94 36.39
N PHE A 470 3.16 -7.93 35.84
CA PHE A 470 4.12 -8.08 34.74
C PHE A 470 5.50 -7.79 35.30
N LEU A 471 6.32 -8.82 35.47
CA LEU A 471 7.74 -8.68 35.84
C LEU A 471 8.55 -8.49 34.56
N GLU A 472 9.39 -7.46 34.51
CA GLU A 472 10.21 -7.11 33.34
C GLU A 472 11.70 -7.11 33.69
N ASN A 473 12.53 -7.61 32.77
CA ASN A 473 13.96 -7.32 32.70
C ASN A 473 14.28 -6.60 31.39
N THR A 474 14.72 -5.34 31.48
CA THR A 474 15.03 -4.48 30.33
C THR A 474 16.49 -4.57 29.88
N GLN A 475 17.33 -5.38 30.54
CA GLN A 475 18.73 -5.50 30.14
C GLN A 475 18.84 -6.23 28.80
N GLU A 476 19.77 -5.78 27.96
CA GLU A 476 19.99 -6.30 26.61
C GLU A 476 20.72 -7.65 26.61
N ASN A 477 21.70 -7.83 27.51
CA ASN A 477 22.58 -9.01 27.57
C ASN A 477 22.43 -9.84 28.86
N ASP A 478 21.98 -9.23 29.96
CA ASP A 478 22.12 -9.81 31.30
C ASP A 478 20.81 -10.38 31.86
N ARG A 479 20.87 -11.65 32.31
CA ARG A 479 19.78 -12.34 33.04
C ARG A 479 19.68 -11.78 34.45
N ALA A 480 18.46 -11.52 34.93
CA ALA A 480 18.20 -11.03 36.28
C ALA A 480 17.33 -11.99 37.09
N CYS A 481 17.75 -12.34 38.31
CA CYS A 481 16.95 -13.07 39.29
C CYS A 481 16.31 -12.11 40.28
N LEU A 482 14.98 -12.13 40.36
CA LEU A 482 14.16 -11.15 41.04
C LEU A 482 13.31 -11.80 42.12
N ARG A 483 13.33 -11.24 43.34
CA ARG A 483 12.45 -11.68 44.43
C ARG A 483 11.16 -10.88 44.42
N TYR A 484 10.04 -11.56 44.21
CA TYR A 484 8.72 -10.95 44.13
C TYR A 484 7.68 -11.86 44.79
N GLN A 485 6.82 -11.30 45.65
CA GLN A 485 5.82 -12.05 46.44
C GLN A 485 6.37 -13.33 47.12
N GLN A 486 7.56 -13.20 47.74
CA GLN A 486 8.34 -14.27 48.41
C GLN A 486 8.92 -15.37 47.48
N MET A 487 8.58 -15.37 46.19
CA MET A 487 9.14 -16.26 45.17
C MET A 487 10.34 -15.61 44.45
N GLU A 488 11.13 -16.42 43.74
CA GLU A 488 12.29 -15.98 42.96
C GLU A 488 12.09 -16.30 41.46
N TYR A 489 12.19 -15.28 40.61
CA TYR A 489 11.93 -15.37 39.16
C TYR A 489 13.18 -14.93 38.38
N CYS A 490 13.79 -15.83 37.61
CA CYS A 490 15.05 -15.58 36.90
C CYS A 490 14.85 -15.31 35.40
N LEU A 491 14.54 -14.06 35.08
CA LEU A 491 14.20 -13.52 33.76
C LEU A 491 15.44 -13.37 32.85
N PRO A 492 15.44 -13.94 31.62
CA PRO A 492 16.42 -13.63 30.58
C PRO A 492 16.46 -12.14 30.18
N PRO A 493 17.43 -11.72 29.36
CA PRO A 493 17.46 -10.38 28.77
C PRO A 493 16.20 -10.11 27.94
N ARG A 494 15.79 -8.83 27.84
CA ARG A 494 14.57 -8.36 27.15
C ARG A 494 13.36 -9.31 27.33
N SER A 495 12.99 -9.63 28.57
CA SER A 495 11.90 -10.59 28.84
C SER A 495 10.88 -10.08 29.85
N ILE A 496 9.64 -10.57 29.71
CA ILE A 496 8.54 -10.32 30.63
C ILE A 496 7.89 -11.64 31.04
N VAL A 497 7.62 -11.77 32.34
CA VAL A 497 6.81 -12.84 32.93
C VAL A 497 5.49 -12.24 33.41
N ILE A 498 4.38 -12.82 32.95
CA ILE A 498 3.02 -12.42 33.34
C ILE A 498 2.51 -13.40 34.40
N LEU A 499 2.16 -12.86 35.57
CA LEU A 499 1.71 -13.60 36.75
C LEU A 499 0.23 -13.34 37.06
N ASP A 500 -0.43 -14.33 37.66
CA ASP A 500 -1.66 -14.18 38.44
C ASP A 500 -1.35 -14.65 39.88
N TYR A 501 -1.20 -13.70 40.81
CA TYR A 501 -0.44 -13.87 42.06
C TYR A 501 0.96 -14.47 41.82
N ASN A 502 1.15 -15.75 42.13
CA ASN A 502 2.40 -16.51 41.95
C ASN A 502 2.32 -17.53 40.79
N THR A 503 1.19 -17.64 40.09
CA THR A 503 1.05 -18.54 38.93
C THR A 503 1.54 -17.85 37.66
N VAL A 504 2.55 -18.42 37.01
CA VAL A 504 3.02 -17.96 35.69
C VAL A 504 1.96 -18.27 34.63
N LEU A 505 1.37 -17.23 34.03
CA LEU A 505 0.50 -17.37 32.86
C LEU A 505 1.31 -17.47 31.56
N TYR A 506 2.37 -16.65 31.46
CA TYR A 506 3.17 -16.52 30.24
C TYR A 506 4.58 -16.01 30.55
N ASN A 507 5.55 -16.37 29.70
CA ASN A 507 6.89 -15.80 29.68
C ASN A 507 7.29 -15.56 28.23
N THR A 508 7.64 -14.31 27.88
CA THR A 508 7.92 -13.89 26.49
C THR A 508 9.15 -14.59 25.91
N SER A 509 10.12 -15.01 26.73
CA SER A 509 11.33 -15.70 26.27
C SER A 509 11.17 -17.23 26.19
N ASN A 510 10.04 -17.79 26.67
CA ASN A 510 9.82 -19.24 26.71
C ASN A 510 9.04 -19.71 25.48
N VAL A 511 9.69 -19.74 24.32
CA VAL A 511 9.18 -20.41 23.13
C VAL A 511 9.49 -21.91 23.23
N PRO A 512 8.47 -22.80 23.25
CA PRO A 512 8.69 -24.24 23.32
C PRO A 512 9.56 -24.77 22.19
N GLU A 513 10.58 -25.55 22.53
CA GLU A 513 11.46 -26.23 21.57
C GLU A 513 10.70 -27.20 20.66
N THR A 514 9.57 -27.73 21.16
CA THR A 514 8.60 -28.53 20.39
C THR A 514 7.90 -27.77 19.27
N LEU A 515 7.89 -26.43 19.28
CA LEU A 515 7.44 -25.61 18.16
C LEU A 515 8.62 -25.26 17.22
N ARG A 516 9.76 -24.83 17.79
CA ARG A 516 10.99 -24.50 17.02
C ARG A 516 11.48 -25.65 16.13
N SER A 517 11.36 -26.90 16.58
CA SER A 517 11.85 -28.09 15.88
C SER A 517 10.86 -28.71 14.88
N LYS A 518 9.60 -28.25 14.86
CA LYS A 518 8.52 -28.94 14.12
C LYS A 518 8.15 -28.33 12.78
N SER A 519 8.33 -27.02 12.56
CA SER A 519 7.89 -26.37 11.32
C SER A 519 9.03 -26.22 10.32
N THR A 520 8.91 -26.83 9.13
CA THR A 520 9.82 -26.58 8.01
C THR A 520 9.05 -26.38 6.72
N ARG A 521 9.32 -25.26 6.01
CA ARG A 521 8.70 -24.96 4.72
C ARG A 521 9.28 -25.88 3.64
N ARG A 522 8.43 -26.72 3.03
CA ARG A 522 8.83 -27.66 1.97
C ARG A 522 8.18 -27.31 0.64
N TYR A 523 9.00 -27.10 -0.38
CA TYR A 523 8.56 -26.94 -1.77
C TYR A 523 8.50 -28.30 -2.48
N SER A 524 7.41 -28.58 -3.20
CA SER A 524 7.22 -29.82 -3.97
C SER A 524 6.69 -29.51 -5.38
N PRO A 525 7.33 -29.95 -6.48
CA PRO A 525 6.88 -29.61 -7.84
C PRO A 525 5.48 -30.13 -8.17
N LEU A 526 4.56 -29.20 -8.47
CA LEU A 526 3.19 -29.44 -8.92
C LEU A 526 3.11 -29.55 -10.44
N VAL A 527 3.79 -28.65 -11.16
CA VAL A 527 3.92 -28.68 -12.63
C VAL A 527 5.39 -28.50 -12.99
N ARG A 528 5.94 -29.42 -13.79
CA ARG A 528 7.28 -29.31 -14.39
C ARG A 528 7.14 -29.14 -15.90
N PHE A 529 7.72 -28.08 -16.44
CA PHE A 529 7.73 -27.83 -17.88
C PHE A 529 8.97 -28.45 -18.53
N ARG A 530 8.90 -28.75 -19.82
CA ARG A 530 10.04 -29.08 -20.68
C ARG A 530 10.25 -27.95 -21.68
N LYS A 531 11.47 -27.81 -22.20
CA LYS A 531 11.79 -26.88 -23.30
C LYS A 531 10.91 -27.07 -24.56
N SER A 532 10.33 -28.26 -24.75
CA SER A 532 9.39 -28.57 -25.84
C SER A 532 8.03 -27.89 -25.71
N ASP A 533 7.64 -27.56 -24.49
CA ASP A 533 6.28 -27.18 -24.12
C ASP A 533 6.12 -25.65 -24.21
N TRP A 534 7.24 -24.94 -24.07
CA TRP A 534 7.35 -23.49 -24.25
C TRP A 534 7.44 -23.09 -25.72
N LYS A 535 6.69 -22.04 -26.04
CA LYS A 535 6.88 -21.19 -27.22
C LYS A 535 7.58 -19.90 -26.80
N ILE A 536 8.22 -19.24 -27.76
CA ILE A 536 8.90 -17.96 -27.61
C ILE A 536 8.50 -17.01 -28.74
N TRP A 537 8.47 -15.73 -28.42
CA TRP A 537 8.51 -14.59 -29.33
C TRP A 537 9.37 -13.48 -28.69
N SER A 538 9.78 -12.47 -29.45
CA SER A 538 10.65 -11.39 -28.93
C SER A 538 10.22 -10.05 -29.53
N GLU A 539 10.39 -8.98 -28.76
CA GLU A 539 10.12 -7.59 -29.18
C GLU A 539 10.86 -7.19 -30.48
N TRP A 540 11.96 -7.90 -30.81
CA TRP A 540 12.75 -7.71 -32.02
C TRP A 540 12.32 -8.58 -33.22
N ASP A 541 11.34 -9.48 -33.07
CA ASP A 541 10.78 -10.33 -34.15
C ASP A 541 9.60 -9.63 -34.89
N VAL A 542 9.63 -8.29 -35.01
CA VAL A 542 8.49 -7.47 -35.49
C VAL A 542 8.90 -6.52 -36.62
N ASN A 543 8.03 -6.36 -37.64
CA ASN A 543 8.18 -5.32 -38.65
C ASN A 543 7.85 -3.95 -38.02
N PRO A 544 8.79 -2.98 -37.97
CA PRO A 544 8.69 -1.77 -37.13
C PRO A 544 7.63 -0.72 -37.57
N GLN A 545 6.77 -1.02 -38.53
CA GLN A 545 5.83 -0.06 -39.12
C GLN A 545 4.60 0.28 -38.25
N ASN A 546 3.96 -0.70 -37.58
CA ASN A 546 2.61 -0.51 -37.00
C ASN A 546 2.38 -1.28 -35.68
N VAL A 547 2.83 -0.75 -34.53
CA VAL A 547 2.21 -1.11 -33.22
C VAL A 547 2.26 0.05 -32.21
N ARG A 548 3.46 0.57 -31.88
CA ARG A 548 3.65 1.49 -30.75
C ARG A 548 3.40 2.96 -31.10
N ASP A 549 2.72 3.67 -30.22
CA ASP A 549 2.68 5.13 -30.19
C ASP A 549 4.10 5.72 -30.16
N ARG A 550 4.31 6.80 -30.93
CA ARG A 550 5.62 7.42 -31.15
C ARG A 550 5.58 8.89 -30.74
N ILE A 551 6.16 9.23 -29.60
CA ILE A 551 6.42 10.63 -29.23
C ILE A 551 7.77 11.03 -29.80
N VAL A 552 7.88 12.25 -30.35
CA VAL A 552 9.10 12.77 -30.98
C VAL A 552 9.44 14.12 -30.38
N ASN A 553 10.71 14.34 -30.00
CA ASN A 553 11.19 15.59 -29.40
C ASN A 553 12.70 15.79 -29.61
N ASP A 554 13.20 17.02 -29.51
CA ASP A 554 14.63 17.33 -29.69
C ASP A 554 15.52 16.78 -28.56
N THR A 555 14.96 16.63 -27.36
CA THR A 555 15.59 16.06 -26.16
C THR A 555 14.82 14.83 -25.65
N PRO A 556 15.44 13.91 -24.90
CA PRO A 556 14.71 12.82 -24.24
C PRO A 556 13.75 13.41 -23.19
N LEU A 557 12.49 12.97 -23.20
CA LEU A 557 11.51 13.35 -22.18
C LEU A 557 11.59 12.43 -20.95
N GLU A 558 11.20 12.97 -19.81
CA GLU A 558 11.08 12.22 -18.55
C GLU A 558 10.09 11.04 -18.69
N GLN A 559 10.36 9.91 -18.04
CA GLN A 559 9.64 8.66 -18.31
C GLN A 559 8.17 8.71 -17.91
N LEU A 560 7.84 9.21 -16.72
CA LEU A 560 6.47 9.26 -16.23
C LEU A 560 5.61 10.26 -17.03
N LEU A 561 6.21 11.28 -17.64
CA LEU A 561 5.56 12.19 -18.59
C LEU A 561 5.11 11.45 -19.87
N VAL A 562 5.87 10.45 -20.33
CA VAL A 562 5.55 9.65 -21.51
C VAL A 562 4.66 8.44 -21.16
N THR A 563 4.98 7.68 -20.11
CA THR A 563 4.26 6.43 -19.79
C THR A 563 3.02 6.65 -18.92
N GLN A 564 2.97 7.73 -18.13
CA GLN A 564 1.95 7.96 -17.09
C GLN A 564 1.76 6.74 -16.15
N ASP A 565 2.86 6.02 -15.88
CA ASP A 565 2.95 4.70 -15.22
C ASP A 565 1.99 3.62 -15.77
N THR A 566 1.56 3.73 -17.02
CA THR A 566 0.78 2.67 -17.70
C THR A 566 1.62 1.43 -18.06
N THR A 567 2.96 1.54 -17.95
CA THR A 567 3.96 0.50 -18.21
C THR A 567 5.26 0.81 -17.44
N ASP A 568 5.98 -0.24 -17.04
CA ASP A 568 7.33 -0.14 -16.44
C ASP A 568 8.37 0.38 -17.47
N TYR A 569 8.07 0.29 -18.77
CA TYR A 569 9.07 0.32 -19.84
C TYR A 569 8.95 1.55 -20.75
N LEU A 570 10.08 2.21 -21.02
CA LEU A 570 10.18 3.28 -22.03
C LEU A 570 11.42 3.09 -22.90
N MET A 571 11.22 2.93 -24.21
CA MET A 571 12.32 2.86 -25.17
C MET A 571 12.59 4.25 -25.76
N TYR A 572 13.75 4.82 -25.45
CA TYR A 572 14.30 5.98 -26.15
C TYR A 572 15.09 5.50 -27.36
N GLN A 573 14.91 6.11 -28.53
CA GLN A 573 15.67 5.82 -29.73
C GLN A 573 16.16 7.12 -30.39
N LYS A 574 17.40 7.10 -30.88
CA LYS A 574 17.95 8.14 -31.75
C LYS A 574 18.94 7.51 -32.73
N LYS A 575 18.93 7.97 -33.97
CA LYS A 575 20.00 7.65 -34.92
C LYS A 575 21.25 8.45 -34.55
N VAL A 576 22.40 7.78 -34.56
CA VAL A 576 23.69 8.32 -34.16
C VAL A 576 24.70 8.00 -35.25
N ARG A 577 25.51 8.98 -35.63
CA ARG A 577 26.69 8.76 -36.46
C ARG A 577 27.94 8.77 -35.59
N TRP A 578 28.76 7.74 -35.72
CA TRP A 578 29.93 7.54 -34.84
C TRP A 578 31.19 8.15 -35.48
N ASP A 579 31.22 9.48 -35.57
CA ASP A 579 32.17 10.22 -36.43
C ASP A 579 33.66 10.08 -36.03
N THR A 580 33.96 9.88 -34.74
CA THR A 580 35.35 9.72 -34.26
C THR A 580 35.43 8.74 -33.10
N VAL A 581 36.52 7.98 -33.02
CA VAL A 581 36.84 7.05 -31.93
C VAL A 581 36.88 7.75 -30.56
N GLY A 582 36.11 7.22 -29.61
CA GLY A 582 36.15 7.61 -28.20
C GLY A 582 37.46 7.29 -27.49
N SER A 583 37.58 7.74 -26.24
CA SER A 583 38.80 7.68 -25.42
C SER A 583 39.50 6.31 -25.45
N LYS A 584 40.81 6.29 -25.74
CA LYS A 584 41.65 5.08 -25.56
C LYS A 584 41.58 4.61 -24.11
N LYS A 585 41.13 3.38 -23.89
CA LYS A 585 41.10 2.71 -22.57
C LYS A 585 41.98 1.48 -22.68
N ASN A 586 43.06 1.39 -21.89
CA ASN A 586 44.06 0.31 -21.95
C ASN A 586 44.58 0.00 -23.38
N GLY A 587 44.75 1.04 -24.20
CA GLY A 587 45.23 0.94 -25.59
C GLY A 587 44.16 0.56 -26.62
N THR A 588 43.06 -0.07 -26.23
CA THR A 588 41.92 -0.36 -27.12
C THR A 588 41.04 0.88 -27.36
N LYS A 589 40.39 0.89 -28.53
CA LYS A 589 39.37 1.87 -28.91
C LYS A 589 38.06 1.48 -28.22
N SER A 590 37.40 2.43 -27.55
CA SER A 590 36.04 2.23 -27.04
C SER A 590 35.26 3.53 -27.12
N SER A 591 33.96 3.43 -27.36
CA SER A 591 33.04 4.56 -27.23
C SER A 591 32.12 4.36 -26.02
N PHE A 592 31.64 5.46 -25.42
CA PHE A 592 30.74 5.43 -24.28
C PHE A 592 29.56 6.39 -24.45
N ILE A 593 28.44 6.07 -23.81
CA ILE A 593 27.35 7.01 -23.56
C ILE A 593 27.27 7.36 -22.07
N LYS A 594 26.81 8.57 -21.75
CA LYS A 594 26.64 9.06 -20.37
C LYS A 594 25.40 9.95 -20.29
N PHE A 595 24.59 9.78 -19.25
CA PHE A 595 23.45 10.65 -18.94
C PHE A 595 23.14 10.60 -17.44
N THR A 596 22.40 11.58 -16.95
CA THR A 596 21.82 11.58 -15.61
C THR A 596 20.38 11.07 -15.67
N ALA A 597 20.02 10.25 -14.69
CA ALA A 597 18.68 9.74 -14.49
C ALA A 597 18.14 10.15 -13.10
N CYS A 598 16.84 10.04 -12.91
CA CYS A 598 16.22 10.10 -11.58
C CYS A 598 15.45 8.80 -11.32
N ASP A 599 15.47 8.34 -10.07
CA ASP A 599 14.74 7.17 -9.52
C ASP A 599 14.69 5.93 -10.45
N ALA A 600 15.69 5.74 -11.31
CA ALA A 600 15.64 4.79 -12.42
C ALA A 600 16.28 3.46 -12.02
N ASN A 601 15.48 2.39 -12.03
CA ASN A 601 15.89 1.11 -11.48
C ASN A 601 16.93 0.40 -12.37
N SER A 602 16.80 0.49 -13.70
CA SER A 602 17.73 -0.08 -14.69
C SER A 602 17.63 0.59 -16.06
N PHE A 603 18.72 0.56 -16.82
CA PHE A 603 18.73 0.81 -18.27
C PHE A 603 19.45 -0.30 -19.05
N LEU A 604 18.89 -0.69 -20.20
CA LEU A 604 19.50 -1.61 -21.17
C LEU A 604 19.87 -0.85 -22.45
N ILE A 605 21.09 -1.03 -22.95
CA ILE A 605 21.62 -0.32 -24.13
C ILE A 605 21.68 -1.26 -25.33
N PHE A 606 21.21 -0.75 -26.48
CA PHE A 606 21.16 -1.46 -27.75
C PHE A 606 21.72 -0.62 -28.90
N LEU A 607 22.42 -1.29 -29.83
CA LEU A 607 22.84 -0.72 -31.10
C LEU A 607 22.30 -1.58 -32.24
N ASP A 608 21.51 -0.99 -33.14
CA ASP A 608 20.90 -1.68 -34.28
C ASP A 608 20.14 -2.97 -33.88
N GLY A 609 19.40 -2.88 -32.77
CA GLY A 609 18.63 -3.99 -32.17
C GLY A 609 19.45 -5.02 -31.40
N ARG A 610 20.78 -4.89 -31.36
CA ARG A 610 21.67 -5.80 -30.61
C ARG A 610 21.89 -5.25 -29.20
N PHE A 611 21.62 -6.08 -28.20
CA PHE A 611 21.95 -5.77 -26.80
C PHE A 611 23.47 -5.66 -26.61
N ILE A 612 23.91 -4.62 -25.90
CA ILE A 612 25.32 -4.33 -25.62
C ILE A 612 25.64 -4.53 -24.14
N VAL A 613 24.90 -3.85 -23.26
CA VAL A 613 25.17 -3.76 -21.82
C VAL A 613 23.92 -3.33 -21.06
N GLU A 614 23.85 -3.67 -19.78
CA GLU A 614 22.83 -3.24 -18.83
C GLU A 614 23.53 -2.62 -17.61
N GLN A 615 22.86 -1.70 -16.93
CA GLN A 615 23.25 -1.22 -15.60
C GLN A 615 21.98 -1.01 -14.77
N HIS A 616 21.95 -1.54 -13.56
CA HIS A 616 20.91 -1.30 -12.58
C HIS A 616 21.42 -0.71 -11.28
N LEU A 617 20.54 0.00 -10.58
CA LEU A 617 20.65 0.27 -9.15
C LEU A 617 19.78 -0.72 -8.34
N ALA A 618 18.80 -1.36 -9.00
CA ALA A 618 17.74 -2.19 -8.42
C ALA A 618 16.81 -1.40 -7.48
N TYR A 619 17.32 -0.96 -6.32
CA TYR A 619 16.72 0.06 -5.47
C TYR A 619 17.44 1.41 -5.70
N PRO A 620 16.86 2.36 -6.45
CA PRO A 620 17.58 3.52 -6.99
C PRO A 620 17.82 4.66 -5.99
N GLY A 621 17.24 4.59 -4.79
CA GLY A 621 17.10 5.76 -3.92
C GLY A 621 16.16 6.82 -4.52
N ASN A 622 15.92 7.90 -3.77
CA ASN A 622 15.20 9.08 -4.22
C ASN A 622 16.24 10.15 -4.61
N ASP A 623 16.80 10.01 -5.82
CA ASP A 623 17.96 10.78 -6.27
C ASP A 623 17.96 11.02 -7.79
N CYS A 624 17.84 12.29 -8.16
CA CYS A 624 17.91 12.80 -9.53
C CYS A 624 19.32 13.17 -10.02
N SER A 625 20.38 12.88 -9.25
CA SER A 625 21.77 13.15 -9.61
C SER A 625 22.52 11.93 -10.18
N ASN A 626 21.93 10.73 -10.08
CA ASN A 626 22.47 9.45 -10.54
C ASN A 626 23.03 9.51 -11.98
N VAL A 627 24.36 9.46 -12.11
CA VAL A 627 25.07 9.48 -13.41
C VAL A 627 25.32 8.05 -13.90
N PHE A 628 24.60 7.65 -14.95
CA PHE A 628 24.84 6.38 -15.63
C PHE A 628 25.91 6.56 -16.73
N ARG A 629 26.77 5.55 -16.91
CA ARG A 629 27.87 5.56 -17.90
C ARG A 629 28.07 4.15 -18.46
N PHE A 630 27.77 3.98 -19.74
CA PHE A 630 27.85 2.69 -20.42
C PHE A 630 29.03 2.66 -21.39
N ASP A 631 29.93 1.71 -21.21
CA ASP A 631 31.06 1.44 -22.11
C ASP A 631 30.55 0.51 -23.24
N LEU A 632 30.55 0.98 -24.49
CA LEU A 632 29.99 0.25 -25.63
C LEU A 632 30.99 -0.72 -26.26
N GLY A 633 32.27 -0.62 -25.89
CA GLY A 633 33.36 -1.35 -26.53
C GLY A 633 33.78 -0.76 -27.89
N PRO A 634 34.65 -1.49 -28.63
CA PRO A 634 35.03 -1.11 -29.98
C PRO A 634 33.85 -1.28 -30.95
N LEU A 635 33.34 -0.17 -31.48
CA LEU A 635 32.27 -0.20 -32.48
C LEU A 635 32.80 -0.78 -33.80
N ILE A 636 31.99 -1.64 -34.44
CA ILE A 636 32.39 -2.38 -35.65
C ILE A 636 32.57 -1.43 -36.85
N ASN A 637 31.66 -0.47 -37.01
CA ASN A 637 31.65 0.49 -38.12
C ASN A 637 31.60 1.93 -37.59
N TYR A 638 32.76 2.56 -37.39
CA TYR A 638 32.83 4.01 -37.18
C TYR A 638 32.49 4.75 -38.48
N GLY A 639 31.89 5.95 -38.38
CA GLY A 639 31.50 6.79 -39.52
C GLY A 639 30.17 6.41 -40.20
N THR A 640 29.54 5.28 -39.86
CA THR A 640 28.17 4.92 -40.29
C THR A 640 27.10 5.38 -39.29
N ASN A 641 25.86 5.48 -39.75
CA ASN A 641 24.70 5.72 -38.88
C ASN A 641 24.21 4.39 -38.28
N SER A 642 24.00 4.37 -36.96
CA SER A 642 23.30 3.28 -36.25
C SER A 642 22.11 3.83 -35.47
N THR A 643 21.14 2.97 -35.17
CA THR A 643 20.06 3.27 -34.23
C THR A 643 20.51 2.92 -32.82
N LEU A 644 20.84 3.94 -32.02
CA LEU A 644 20.97 3.80 -30.57
C LEU A 644 19.57 3.65 -29.98
N SER A 645 19.35 2.60 -29.19
CA SER A 645 18.14 2.45 -28.37
C SER A 645 18.51 2.23 -26.91
N ILE A 646 17.80 2.92 -26.01
CA ILE A 646 18.00 2.88 -24.56
C ILE A 646 16.64 2.52 -23.96
N LEU A 647 16.52 1.33 -23.39
CA LEU A 647 15.33 0.94 -22.63
C LEU A 647 15.51 1.36 -21.18
N SER A 648 14.62 2.21 -20.68
CA SER A 648 14.50 2.56 -19.26
C SER A 648 13.46 1.67 -18.58
N VAL A 649 13.75 1.24 -17.36
CA VAL A 649 12.88 0.38 -16.53
C VAL A 649 12.54 1.07 -15.20
N SER A 650 11.25 1.30 -14.97
CA SER A 650 10.64 1.74 -13.72
C SER A 650 10.13 0.52 -12.96
N LEU A 651 10.52 0.32 -11.71
CA LEU A 651 9.97 -0.74 -10.84
C LEU A 651 9.19 -0.11 -9.68
N GLY A 652 8.18 0.71 -10.02
CA GLY A 652 7.33 1.44 -9.08
C GLY A 652 7.90 2.81 -8.68
N ILE A 653 7.03 3.68 -8.16
CA ILE A 653 7.34 5.03 -7.68
C ILE A 653 7.48 5.03 -6.15
N HIS A 654 8.42 5.81 -5.61
CA HIS A 654 8.69 5.89 -4.16
C HIS A 654 7.47 6.30 -3.36
N SER A 655 7.36 5.78 -2.14
CA SER A 655 6.24 6.11 -1.24
C SER A 655 6.27 7.59 -0.86
N LEU A 656 7.44 8.13 -0.51
CA LEU A 656 7.63 9.50 -0.03
C LEU A 656 8.29 10.38 -1.12
N GLY A 657 7.70 11.55 -1.39
CA GLY A 657 8.28 12.58 -2.24
C GLY A 657 7.25 13.58 -2.79
N GLU A 658 7.74 14.55 -3.57
CA GLU A 658 6.95 15.34 -4.53
C GLU A 658 7.70 15.33 -5.87
N ASN A 659 6.99 15.51 -6.99
CA ASN A 659 7.58 15.67 -8.33
C ASN A 659 8.52 14.51 -8.74
N HIS A 660 8.09 13.26 -8.50
CA HIS A 660 8.83 12.06 -8.93
C HIS A 660 9.11 12.10 -10.43
N ARG A 661 10.32 11.69 -10.82
CA ARG A 661 10.79 11.64 -12.20
C ARG A 661 11.57 10.35 -12.42
N LYS A 662 11.42 9.73 -13.58
CA LYS A 662 12.13 8.51 -13.97
C LYS A 662 12.74 8.62 -15.37
N GLY A 663 13.59 7.64 -15.70
CA GLY A 663 14.28 7.59 -16.98
C GLY A 663 15.32 8.70 -17.12
N ILE A 664 15.51 9.16 -18.36
CA ILE A 664 16.58 10.12 -18.69
C ILE A 664 16.09 11.54 -18.36
N VAL A 665 16.86 12.28 -17.57
CA VAL A 665 16.53 13.66 -17.14
C VAL A 665 17.60 14.69 -17.55
N SER A 666 18.59 14.29 -18.34
CA SER A 666 19.61 15.17 -18.94
C SER A 666 19.78 14.90 -20.44
N ASP A 667 20.57 15.74 -21.10
CA ASP A 667 21.15 15.37 -22.39
C ASP A 667 21.95 14.06 -22.29
N VAL A 668 21.90 13.26 -23.36
CA VAL A 668 22.76 12.08 -23.55
C VAL A 668 24.05 12.52 -24.23
N GLN A 669 25.16 12.40 -23.52
CA GLN A 669 26.51 12.66 -23.99
C GLN A 669 27.09 11.40 -24.64
N ILE A 670 27.84 11.58 -25.73
CA ILE A 670 28.58 10.50 -26.40
C ILE A 670 30.05 10.88 -26.45
N ASP A 671 30.92 10.00 -25.95
CA ASP A 671 32.39 10.19 -25.89
C ASP A 671 32.82 11.52 -25.25
N GLY A 672 32.01 12.05 -24.33
CA GLY A 672 32.25 13.32 -23.62
C GLY A 672 31.94 14.57 -24.44
N LYS A 673 31.47 14.42 -25.68
CA LYS A 673 30.88 15.50 -26.47
C LYS A 673 29.47 15.80 -25.96
N GLY A 674 28.95 16.98 -26.30
CA GLY A 674 27.62 17.46 -25.88
C GLY A 674 26.44 16.63 -26.39
N PRO A 675 25.18 17.12 -26.25
CA PRO A 675 24.01 16.44 -26.80
C PRO A 675 24.21 16.06 -28.26
N VAL A 676 23.63 14.92 -28.67
CA VAL A 676 23.90 14.26 -29.95
C VAL A 676 23.52 15.14 -31.15
N PHE A 677 24.46 15.98 -31.57
CA PHE A 677 24.38 16.88 -32.71
C PHE A 677 24.81 16.17 -33.99
N GLY A 678 23.84 15.50 -34.62
CA GLY A 678 23.86 15.11 -36.03
C GLY A 678 22.57 15.64 -36.67
N ALA A 679 22.69 16.20 -37.88
CA ALA A 679 21.66 17.05 -38.47
C ALA A 679 20.22 16.48 -38.44
N HIS A 680 19.28 17.29 -37.93
CA HIS A 680 17.82 17.15 -38.01
C HIS A 680 17.13 15.91 -37.40
N GLU A 681 17.83 14.88 -36.90
CA GLU A 681 17.16 13.69 -36.36
C GLU A 681 16.88 13.77 -34.84
N GLN A 682 15.58 13.86 -34.52
CA GLN A 682 15.00 13.98 -33.18
C GLN A 682 15.02 12.65 -32.39
N TRP A 683 14.82 12.71 -31.08
CA TRP A 683 14.56 11.52 -30.25
C TRP A 683 13.15 10.98 -30.51
N VAL A 684 13.05 9.66 -30.61
CA VAL A 684 11.79 8.92 -30.69
C VAL A 684 11.61 8.16 -29.38
N MET A 685 10.44 8.27 -28.76
CA MET A 685 10.10 7.62 -27.50
C MET A 685 8.90 6.72 -27.71
N LEU A 686 9.05 5.44 -27.35
CA LEU A 686 8.03 4.40 -27.49
C LEU A 686 7.61 3.91 -26.11
N SER A 687 6.38 4.22 -25.71
CA SER A 687 5.83 3.79 -24.42
C SER A 687 5.51 2.29 -24.44
N GLY A 688 6.13 1.52 -23.54
CA GLY A 688 5.78 0.12 -23.29
C GLY A 688 6.29 -0.90 -24.31
N LEU A 689 5.98 -2.15 -24.02
CA LEU A 689 6.33 -3.31 -24.83
C LEU A 689 5.26 -3.60 -25.89
N ILE A 690 5.66 -4.13 -27.05
CA ILE A 690 4.74 -4.57 -28.10
C ILE A 690 3.85 -5.71 -27.55
N GLY A 691 4.41 -6.65 -26.77
CA GLY A 691 3.62 -7.70 -26.13
C GLY A 691 2.65 -7.21 -25.04
N GLU A 692 2.94 -6.08 -24.37
CA GLU A 692 1.99 -5.43 -23.46
C GLU A 692 0.81 -4.83 -24.25
N GLN A 693 1.11 -4.06 -25.31
CA GLN A 693 0.10 -3.39 -26.14
C GLN A 693 -0.78 -4.38 -26.94
N LEU A 694 -0.18 -5.43 -27.49
CA LEU A 694 -0.89 -6.54 -28.16
C LEU A 694 -1.56 -7.51 -27.18
N LYS A 695 -1.47 -7.26 -25.86
CA LYS A 695 -2.13 -8.04 -24.79
C LYS A 695 -1.87 -9.54 -24.85
N ILE A 696 -0.68 -9.97 -25.30
CA ILE A 696 -0.40 -11.40 -25.56
C ILE A 696 -0.34 -12.27 -24.28
N HIS A 697 -0.43 -11.63 -23.11
CA HIS A 697 -0.64 -12.27 -21.79
C HIS A 697 -2.09 -12.71 -21.55
N GLU A 698 -3.07 -12.15 -22.29
CA GLU A 698 -4.42 -12.69 -22.40
C GLU A 698 -4.46 -13.79 -23.48
N SER A 699 -5.14 -14.90 -23.21
CA SER A 699 -5.19 -16.04 -24.14
C SER A 699 -5.89 -15.74 -25.46
N VAL A 700 -6.85 -14.79 -25.46
CA VAL A 700 -7.61 -14.35 -26.65
C VAL A 700 -6.71 -13.66 -27.67
N TRP A 701 -5.76 -12.83 -27.22
CA TRP A 701 -4.84 -12.08 -28.09
C TRP A 701 -3.51 -12.82 -28.32
N SER A 702 -3.40 -14.07 -27.87
CA SER A 702 -2.20 -14.89 -28.04
C SER A 702 -1.75 -15.00 -29.50
N SER A 703 -2.69 -15.10 -30.46
CA SER A 703 -2.41 -15.21 -31.89
C SER A 703 -1.95 -13.91 -32.56
N SER A 704 -1.88 -12.78 -31.84
CA SER A 704 -1.39 -11.50 -32.37
C SER A 704 0.11 -11.51 -32.73
N VAL A 705 0.86 -12.53 -32.31
CA VAL A 705 2.30 -12.68 -32.59
C VAL A 705 2.66 -14.09 -33.09
N PRO A 706 3.67 -14.22 -33.99
CA PRO A 706 4.08 -15.50 -34.56
C PRO A 706 4.95 -16.32 -33.59
N TRP A 707 4.31 -16.94 -32.60
CA TRP A 707 4.95 -17.83 -31.62
C TRP A 707 5.71 -19.00 -32.28
N ARG A 708 6.99 -19.14 -31.95
CA ARG A 708 7.88 -20.22 -32.43
C ARG A 708 8.37 -21.11 -31.28
N LYS A 709 8.97 -22.27 -31.58
CA LYS A 709 9.59 -23.15 -30.56
C LYS A 709 10.93 -22.59 -30.06
N VAL A 710 11.28 -22.86 -28.80
CA VAL A 710 12.53 -22.38 -28.17
C VAL A 710 13.77 -23.06 -28.76
N ASN A 711 14.68 -22.27 -29.34
CA ASN A 711 16.00 -22.70 -29.79
C ASN A 711 17.10 -22.17 -28.85
N LYS A 712 17.50 -23.03 -27.90
CA LYS A 712 18.46 -22.73 -26.82
C LYS A 712 19.81 -22.15 -27.26
N HIS A 713 20.28 -22.40 -28.49
CA HIS A 713 21.55 -21.81 -28.97
C HIS A 713 21.38 -20.35 -29.42
N PHE A 714 20.22 -20.02 -29.99
CA PHE A 714 19.92 -18.69 -30.53
C PHE A 714 19.27 -17.79 -29.47
N ASP A 715 18.22 -18.28 -28.82
CA ASP A 715 17.35 -17.48 -27.95
C ASP A 715 18.02 -17.05 -26.64
N ARG A 716 19.00 -17.83 -26.14
CA ARG A 716 19.80 -17.44 -24.97
C ARG A 716 20.61 -16.16 -25.18
N LYS A 717 20.95 -15.81 -26.42
CA LYS A 717 21.68 -14.58 -26.76
C LYS A 717 20.74 -13.38 -27.00
N ARG A 718 19.42 -13.59 -26.92
CA ARG A 718 18.41 -12.56 -27.13
C ARG A 718 17.89 -12.02 -25.79
N THR A 719 17.43 -10.78 -25.83
CA THR A 719 16.76 -10.04 -24.75
C THR A 719 15.33 -9.71 -25.17
N LEU A 720 14.54 -9.18 -24.23
CA LEU A 720 13.15 -8.76 -24.44
C LEU A 720 12.32 -9.87 -25.10
N LYS A 721 12.18 -10.98 -24.39
CA LYS A 721 11.54 -12.21 -24.84
C LYS A 721 10.23 -12.41 -24.09
N TRP A 722 9.23 -12.88 -24.80
CA TRP A 722 8.01 -13.43 -24.23
C TRP A 722 8.06 -14.94 -24.40
N TYR A 723 7.81 -15.67 -23.31
CA TYR A 723 7.64 -17.11 -23.29
C TYR A 723 6.18 -17.44 -22.99
N MET A 724 5.63 -18.46 -23.65
CA MET A 724 4.26 -18.92 -23.43
C MET A 724 4.17 -20.43 -23.39
N THR A 725 3.36 -20.96 -22.47
CA THR A 725 3.02 -22.38 -22.39
C THR A 725 1.57 -22.55 -21.94
N THR A 726 1.05 -23.77 -22.09
CA THR A 726 -0.27 -24.16 -21.57
C THR A 726 -0.17 -25.47 -20.82
N PHE A 727 -0.80 -25.57 -19.65
CA PHE A 727 -0.82 -26.78 -18.82
C PHE A 727 -2.22 -27.07 -18.27
N ILE A 728 -2.45 -28.33 -17.89
CA ILE A 728 -3.76 -28.80 -17.43
C ILE A 728 -3.63 -29.34 -16.01
N LEU A 729 -4.47 -28.86 -15.10
CA LEU A 729 -4.63 -29.42 -13.76
C LEU A 729 -5.89 -30.30 -13.70
N LYS A 730 -5.73 -31.56 -13.28
CA LYS A 730 -6.87 -32.48 -13.09
C LYS A 730 -7.68 -32.10 -11.86
N GLN A 731 -7.00 -31.99 -10.72
CA GLN A 731 -7.52 -31.63 -9.41
C GLN A 731 -6.46 -30.82 -8.65
N LEU A 732 -6.86 -30.04 -7.66
CA LEU A 732 -5.97 -29.23 -6.82
C LEU A 732 -6.50 -29.24 -5.39
N ASN A 733 -6.28 -30.34 -4.68
CA ASN A 733 -6.73 -30.51 -3.30
C ASN A 733 -5.64 -29.98 -2.39
N LEU A 734 -5.88 -28.83 -1.75
CA LEU A 734 -4.94 -28.17 -0.85
C LEU A 734 -5.57 -28.05 0.54
N ASP A 735 -4.74 -28.25 1.57
CA ASP A 735 -5.09 -28.04 2.96
C ASP A 735 -4.79 -26.60 3.43
N ASN A 736 -5.02 -26.33 4.72
CA ASN A 736 -4.76 -25.03 5.33
C ASN A 736 -3.27 -24.76 5.65
N GLU A 737 -2.39 -25.75 5.43
CA GLU A 737 -0.93 -25.68 5.59
C GLU A 737 -0.18 -25.56 4.25
N THR A 738 -0.89 -25.64 3.11
CA THR A 738 -0.33 -25.63 1.75
C THR A 738 -0.79 -24.40 0.93
N SER A 739 0.13 -23.88 0.11
CA SER A 739 -0.05 -22.83 -0.89
C SER A 739 0.50 -23.28 -2.26
N VAL A 740 0.29 -22.48 -3.31
CA VAL A 740 0.88 -22.71 -4.66
C VAL A 740 1.75 -21.52 -5.03
N LEU A 741 2.98 -21.78 -5.44
CA LEU A 741 3.96 -20.76 -5.82
C LEU A 741 4.57 -21.07 -7.19
N MET A 742 4.96 -20.02 -7.90
CA MET A 742 5.84 -20.09 -9.06
C MET A 742 7.29 -20.07 -8.60
N ASP A 743 8.12 -20.97 -9.13
CA ASP A 743 9.55 -21.03 -8.90
C ASP A 743 10.27 -20.71 -10.23
N CYS A 744 10.85 -19.52 -10.30
CA CYS A 744 11.43 -18.95 -11.52
C CYS A 744 12.91 -19.33 -11.73
N GLU A 745 13.45 -20.30 -10.98
CA GLU A 745 14.86 -20.70 -11.04
C GLU A 745 15.40 -20.84 -12.47
N GLY A 746 16.48 -20.11 -12.77
CA GLY A 746 17.12 -20.07 -14.09
C GLY A 746 16.68 -18.92 -14.99
N MET A 747 15.70 -18.10 -14.59
CA MET A 747 15.36 -16.82 -15.22
C MET A 747 16.15 -15.66 -14.59
N ASN A 748 16.12 -14.46 -15.19
CA ASN A 748 16.72 -13.26 -14.60
C ASN A 748 15.64 -12.36 -13.99
N ARG A 749 14.90 -11.60 -14.81
CA ARG A 749 13.85 -10.67 -14.36
C ARG A 749 12.84 -10.31 -15.45
N GLY A 750 11.66 -9.86 -15.01
CA GLY A 750 10.58 -9.37 -15.86
C GLY A 750 9.23 -9.50 -15.18
N ARG A 751 8.22 -10.06 -15.86
CA ARG A 751 6.81 -10.13 -15.39
C ARG A 751 6.18 -11.51 -15.66
N ILE A 752 5.26 -11.95 -14.81
CA ILE A 752 4.58 -13.27 -14.91
C ILE A 752 3.06 -13.07 -15.00
N TYR A 753 2.44 -13.70 -16.00
CA TYR A 753 0.99 -13.65 -16.22
C TYR A 753 0.39 -15.06 -16.27
N LEU A 754 -0.72 -15.25 -15.56
CA LEU A 754 -1.45 -16.52 -15.48
C LEU A 754 -2.94 -16.29 -15.77
N ASN A 755 -3.45 -16.90 -16.83
CA ASN A 755 -4.83 -16.79 -17.29
C ASN A 755 -5.31 -15.33 -17.52
N GLY A 756 -4.38 -14.41 -17.78
CA GLY A 756 -4.62 -12.97 -17.93
C GLY A 756 -4.34 -12.15 -16.66
N HIS A 757 -4.31 -12.77 -15.47
CA HIS A 757 -3.94 -12.10 -14.22
C HIS A 757 -2.42 -11.89 -14.17
N ASP A 758 -2.00 -10.68 -13.78
CA ASP A 758 -0.60 -10.30 -13.61
C ASP A 758 -0.15 -10.63 -12.17
N LEU A 759 0.73 -11.62 -12.01
CA LEU A 759 1.29 -11.98 -10.71
C LEU A 759 2.25 -10.92 -10.18
N GLY A 760 2.70 -10.01 -11.04
CA GLY A 760 3.64 -8.94 -10.76
C GLY A 760 5.04 -9.17 -11.33
N ARG A 761 5.96 -8.34 -10.85
CA ARG A 761 7.38 -8.32 -11.24
C ARG A 761 8.10 -9.54 -10.66
N TYR A 762 9.11 -10.07 -11.33
CA TYR A 762 10.05 -11.03 -10.76
C TYR A 762 11.49 -10.59 -11.01
N TRP A 763 12.38 -10.87 -10.05
CA TRP A 763 13.83 -10.67 -10.21
C TRP A 763 14.58 -11.67 -9.34
N LEU A 764 15.31 -12.59 -9.96
CA LEU A 764 16.20 -13.53 -9.28
C LEU A 764 17.55 -12.88 -8.92
N ILE A 765 17.49 -11.67 -8.36
CA ILE A 765 18.63 -10.99 -7.75
C ILE A 765 19.05 -11.74 -6.47
N ARG A 766 20.33 -11.65 -6.12
CA ARG A 766 20.88 -12.26 -4.92
C ARG A 766 21.43 -11.19 -3.98
N ASP A 767 21.29 -11.43 -2.69
CA ASP A 767 21.81 -10.62 -1.60
C ASP A 767 23.33 -10.81 -1.39
N ALA A 768 23.87 -10.14 -0.38
CA ALA A 768 25.30 -10.19 -0.04
C ALA A 768 25.76 -11.58 0.45
N ASP A 769 24.87 -12.37 1.06
CA ASP A 769 25.14 -13.76 1.49
C ASP A 769 24.97 -14.77 0.32
N GLY A 770 24.51 -14.29 -0.83
CA GLY A 770 24.28 -15.08 -2.04
C GLY A 770 22.97 -15.86 -2.02
N ALA A 771 22.07 -15.63 -1.07
CA ALA A 771 20.70 -16.15 -1.14
C ALA A 771 19.86 -15.34 -2.16
N TYR A 772 18.63 -15.78 -2.44
CA TYR A 772 17.74 -15.10 -3.40
C TYR A 772 16.78 -14.19 -2.63
N VAL A 773 16.79 -12.89 -2.93
CA VAL A 773 15.88 -11.89 -2.31
C VAL A 773 14.41 -12.29 -2.49
N GLN A 774 14.00 -12.69 -3.71
CA GLN A 774 12.74 -13.40 -3.90
C GLN A 774 12.88 -14.47 -5.00
N ARG A 775 12.81 -15.74 -4.60
CA ARG A 775 12.79 -16.88 -5.53
C ARG A 775 11.37 -17.32 -5.93
N TYR A 776 10.45 -17.27 -4.98
CA TYR A 776 9.11 -17.83 -5.11
C TYR A 776 8.04 -16.73 -5.16
N TYR A 777 7.08 -16.87 -6.07
CA TYR A 777 6.07 -15.86 -6.36
C TYR A 777 4.68 -16.49 -6.19
N SER A 778 3.79 -15.83 -5.44
CA SER A 778 2.51 -16.45 -5.06
C SER A 778 1.58 -16.62 -6.27
N ILE A 779 0.97 -17.81 -6.40
CA ILE A 779 -0.11 -18.07 -7.34
C ILE A 779 -1.41 -18.23 -6.52
N PRO A 780 -2.33 -17.24 -6.55
CA PRO A 780 -3.67 -17.42 -6.01
C PRO A 780 -4.38 -18.61 -6.66
N VAL A 781 -4.90 -19.51 -5.82
CA VAL A 781 -5.59 -20.74 -6.25
C VAL A 781 -6.79 -20.42 -7.16
N ALA A 782 -7.47 -19.30 -6.90
CA ALA A 782 -8.58 -18.80 -7.71
C ALA A 782 -8.20 -18.45 -9.16
N TRP A 783 -6.93 -18.11 -9.42
CA TRP A 783 -6.42 -17.80 -10.76
C TRP A 783 -5.97 -19.07 -11.53
N LEU A 784 -6.09 -20.26 -10.94
CA LEU A 784 -5.80 -21.54 -11.59
C LEU A 784 -7.07 -22.23 -12.11
N HIS A 785 -7.07 -22.59 -13.39
CA HIS A 785 -8.05 -23.46 -13.98
C HIS A 785 -7.80 -24.93 -13.58
N VAL A 786 -8.83 -25.59 -13.05
CA VAL A 786 -8.83 -27.01 -12.66
C VAL A 786 -9.85 -27.82 -13.49
N ALA A 787 -10.09 -29.08 -13.13
CA ALA A 787 -11.06 -29.97 -13.80
C ALA A 787 -10.77 -30.15 -15.31
N ASN A 788 -9.50 -30.36 -15.66
CA ASN A 788 -8.99 -30.53 -17.02
C ASN A 788 -9.08 -29.30 -17.95
N LYS A 789 -9.47 -28.12 -17.45
CA LYS A 789 -9.39 -26.87 -18.22
C LYS A 789 -7.91 -26.45 -18.42
N PRO A 790 -7.56 -25.85 -19.57
CA PRO A 790 -6.21 -25.35 -19.82
C PRO A 790 -5.93 -24.06 -19.04
N ASN A 791 -4.74 -23.98 -18.46
CA ASN A 791 -4.13 -22.76 -17.96
C ASN A 791 -3.24 -22.16 -19.05
N TYR A 792 -3.25 -20.84 -19.19
CA TYR A 792 -2.38 -20.07 -20.08
C TYR A 792 -1.34 -19.33 -19.23
N LEU A 793 -0.06 -19.60 -19.45
CA LEU A 793 1.04 -19.04 -18.67
C LEU A 793 2.00 -18.31 -19.60
N VAL A 794 2.25 -17.04 -19.32
CA VAL A 794 3.14 -16.16 -20.08
C VAL A 794 4.16 -15.51 -19.15
N ILE A 795 5.43 -15.49 -19.57
CA ILE A 795 6.52 -14.85 -18.84
C ILE A 795 7.23 -13.89 -19.78
N PHE A 796 7.38 -12.63 -19.37
CA PHE A 796 8.29 -11.70 -20.02
C PHE A 796 9.66 -11.77 -19.33
N GLU A 797 10.73 -11.95 -20.11
CA GLU A 797 12.13 -12.03 -19.65
C GLU A 797 12.94 -10.95 -20.36
N GLU A 798 13.52 -10.03 -19.57
CA GLU A 798 14.25 -8.87 -20.09
C GLU A 798 15.61 -9.25 -20.69
N LEU A 799 16.34 -10.18 -20.05
CA LEU A 799 17.79 -10.35 -20.22
C LEU A 799 18.16 -11.63 -20.98
N THR A 800 19.46 -11.98 -20.98
CA THR A 800 20.04 -13.12 -21.72
C THR A 800 20.28 -14.34 -20.80
N ASN A 801 20.78 -15.44 -21.36
CA ASN A 801 21.32 -16.62 -20.66
C ASN A 801 20.35 -17.43 -19.78
N ASP A 802 19.06 -17.17 -19.89
CA ASP A 802 17.99 -17.84 -19.16
C ASP A 802 17.88 -19.37 -19.42
N ALA A 803 17.08 -20.02 -18.58
CA ALA A 803 16.74 -21.43 -18.63
C ALA A 803 15.24 -21.63 -18.36
N ILE A 804 14.40 -21.22 -19.31
CA ILE A 804 12.93 -21.39 -19.25
C ILE A 804 12.48 -22.84 -18.97
N GLU A 805 13.34 -23.85 -19.21
CA GLU A 805 13.08 -25.25 -18.84
C GLU A 805 13.26 -25.62 -17.35
N SER A 806 13.85 -24.78 -16.49
CA SER A 806 13.92 -25.03 -15.03
C SER A 806 12.79 -24.37 -14.23
N VAL A 807 12.07 -23.43 -14.86
CA VAL A 807 10.83 -22.84 -14.33
C VAL A 807 9.80 -23.93 -14.02
N ARG A 808 9.12 -23.82 -12.88
CA ARG A 808 8.14 -24.81 -12.41
C ARG A 808 7.11 -24.18 -11.47
N ILE A 809 5.94 -24.79 -11.39
CA ILE A 809 4.96 -24.49 -10.34
C ILE A 809 5.18 -25.49 -9.21
N VAL A 810 5.22 -25.02 -7.97
CA VAL A 810 5.40 -25.84 -6.75
C VAL A 810 4.21 -25.66 -5.81
N THR A 811 3.88 -26.69 -5.03
CA THR A 811 3.22 -26.44 -3.74
C THR A 811 4.28 -26.04 -2.72
N SER A 812 3.93 -25.14 -1.80
CA SER A 812 4.69 -24.88 -0.58
C SER A 812 3.84 -25.36 0.59
N THR A 813 4.39 -26.19 1.47
CA THR A 813 3.67 -26.71 2.65
C THR A 813 4.53 -26.48 3.89
N MET A 814 3.94 -25.92 4.96
CA MET A 814 4.58 -25.89 6.28
C MET A 814 4.44 -27.27 6.90
N ARG A 815 5.51 -28.07 6.91
CA ARG A 815 5.44 -29.47 7.29
C ARG A 815 5.69 -29.62 8.79
N GLN A 816 4.67 -30.04 9.53
CA GLN A 816 4.85 -30.51 10.91
C GLN A 816 5.61 -31.84 10.93
N ASN A 817 6.71 -31.93 11.69
CA ASN A 817 7.42 -33.18 11.89
C ASN A 817 6.59 -34.15 12.77
N ASN A 818 6.25 -35.32 12.19
CA ASN A 818 5.41 -36.41 12.71
C ASN A 818 5.19 -36.46 14.24
N ALA A 819 3.97 -36.11 14.70
CA ALA A 819 3.09 -36.97 15.51
C ALA A 819 1.99 -36.15 16.22
N LYS A 820 0.74 -36.61 16.05
CA LYS A 820 -0.53 -36.22 16.73
C LYS A 820 -0.83 -34.72 16.90
N THR A 821 -2.08 -34.36 16.59
CA THR A 821 -2.69 -33.07 16.99
C THR A 821 -2.53 -32.85 18.48
N PHE A 822 -2.00 -31.69 18.87
CA PHE A 822 -1.84 -31.30 20.27
C PHE A 822 -3.20 -30.88 20.83
N ASP A 823 -3.70 -31.60 21.83
CA ASP A 823 -4.87 -31.19 22.59
C ASP A 823 -4.44 -30.24 23.72
N PHE A 824 -5.26 -29.24 24.05
CA PHE A 824 -4.81 -28.12 24.89
C PHE A 824 -4.75 -28.43 26.39
N ASP A 825 -5.35 -29.53 26.85
CA ASP A 825 -5.46 -29.88 28.27
C ASP A 825 -4.18 -30.52 28.87
N ASP A 826 -3.30 -31.13 28.06
CA ASP A 826 -2.07 -31.82 28.51
C ASP A 826 -1.01 -30.86 29.11
N ALA A 827 -1.18 -29.55 28.93
CA ALA A 827 -0.23 -28.51 29.35
C ALA A 827 -0.17 -28.25 30.88
N THR A 828 -0.87 -29.05 31.70
CA THR A 828 -0.93 -28.93 33.17
C THR A 828 0.13 -29.74 33.92
N SER A 829 0.94 -30.55 33.20
CA SER A 829 1.78 -31.60 33.79
C SER A 829 3.26 -31.26 34.00
N VAL A 830 3.70 -30.02 33.71
CA VAL A 830 5.08 -29.55 33.98
C VAL A 830 5.04 -28.18 34.65
N ILE A 831 5.25 -28.17 35.97
CA ILE A 831 5.41 -27.00 36.85
C ILE A 831 6.80 -27.11 37.48
#